data_AF-A0A7Y0GHH0-F1
#
_entry.id   AF-A0A7Y0GHH0-F1
#
_cell.length_a   1.000
_cell.length_b   1.000
_cell.length_c   1.000
_cell.angle_alpha   90.00
_cell.angle_beta   90.00
_cell.angle_gamma   90.00
#
_symmetry.space_group_name_H-M   'P 1'
#
loop_
_entity.id
_entity.type
_entity.pdbx_description
1 polymer ?
#
loop_
_entity_poly.entity_id
_entity_poly.type
_entity_poly.pdbx_seq_one_letter_code
_entity_poly.pdbx_strand_id
1 'polypeptide(L)'
;MDLPLPFEDRYQAGRVLATKLKHYRGRPNLLVLALPRGGVAVGYEVARALEAPLDVFVVRKLGLPGNEEYAMGAIASGGVRVMNSLPGITVAPEVVATVVAREQAELIRRELLYRGQRAAIPLSGRTVIVVDDGLATGATMRAAVLAIRQQHPAHLVVAVPVGAEDTCQSLRNDGAEVVCAATPEPFRSVGLWYEKFPQASDDEVSRLLEKARREHALLVESKPVPTHHAEVQSTLVEGMQRHLQPLLGNADDYDKLLQLIGPARFALLGEASHGTHEFYRERAAITRRLITEKGFTAIAVEADWPDAWRVNRYVRGLPGDADAVAALSGFQRFPAWMWRNTEVRDFVEWLRDYNIGRSSVHQVGFYGIDLYSLFTSMQEVLAYLDRTDSEAASRARYRYACFDHSAEDSQAYGYAANFGLAPSCENEVVQQLREMIRRAGENPTTPGLERDEAFYAQQNSRLVRNAEEYYRTMFHARVSSWNLRDSHMVETLQALDRHLGEGRASPRIAVWAHNSHLGNAAATEMGERGEWNVGQLMRDRYAGDAVLVGFSTHHGWVTAAADWNKPAQRKRVQDALPGSWEDIFHQTGSSRFLLNLRDDVALRTLVAAHRLQRAIGVIYRPETERQSHYFHTHLAEQFDALIHIDETTALEPLDKGAVWNTGEAPETFPSGI
;
A
#
# COMPACT_ATOMS: atom_id res chain seq x y z
N MET A 1 35.50 -9.13 35.57
CA MET A 1 36.28 -7.99 35.04
C MET A 1 35.67 -6.75 35.63
N ASP A 2 36.44 -5.98 36.37
CA ASP A 2 35.99 -4.70 36.89
C ASP A 2 35.60 -3.79 35.71
N LEU A 3 34.43 -3.16 35.81
CA LEU A 3 33.96 -2.22 34.81
C LEU A 3 34.85 -0.97 34.87
N PRO A 4 35.50 -0.56 33.76
CA PRO A 4 36.33 0.64 33.75
C PRO A 4 35.42 1.86 33.80
N LEU A 5 35.13 2.35 35.00
CA LEU A 5 34.45 3.60 35.24
C LEU A 5 35.43 4.63 35.82
N PRO A 6 35.50 5.85 35.27
CA PRO A 6 34.83 6.30 34.04
C PRO A 6 35.37 5.57 32.79
N PHE A 7 34.55 5.46 31.74
CA PHE A 7 34.99 4.98 30.43
C PHE A 7 35.91 6.01 29.77
N GLU A 8 36.92 5.60 29.02
CA GLU A 8 37.79 6.53 28.28
C GLU A 8 36.97 7.40 27.32
N ASP A 9 36.10 6.79 26.53
CA ASP A 9 35.25 7.44 25.53
C ASP A 9 33.99 6.59 25.21
N ARG A 10 33.14 7.09 24.30
CA ARG A 10 31.94 6.39 23.83
C ARG A 10 32.25 5.05 23.14
N TYR A 11 33.42 4.91 22.52
CA TYR A 11 33.80 3.67 21.83
C TYR A 11 34.17 2.57 22.85
N GLN A 12 34.92 2.90 23.90
CA GLN A 12 35.21 1.95 24.98
C GLN A 12 33.92 1.49 25.66
N ALA A 13 33.02 2.43 25.95
CA ALA A 13 31.72 2.15 26.52
C ALA A 13 30.87 1.21 25.62
N GLY A 14 30.86 1.45 24.31
CA GLY A 14 30.21 0.59 23.32
C GLY A 14 30.80 -0.83 23.26
N ARG A 15 32.13 -0.97 23.33
CA ARG A 15 32.79 -2.28 23.40
C ARG A 15 32.40 -3.05 24.67
N VAL A 16 32.34 -2.36 25.82
CA VAL A 16 31.89 -2.97 27.08
C VAL A 16 30.43 -3.39 26.98
N LEU A 17 29.55 -2.53 26.47
CA LEU A 17 28.13 -2.85 26.27
C LEU A 17 27.94 -4.07 25.35
N ALA A 18 28.70 -4.13 24.26
CA ALA A 18 28.66 -5.24 23.32
C ALA A 18 28.96 -6.60 23.97
N THR A 19 29.82 -6.65 25.00
CA THR A 19 30.10 -7.91 25.73
C THR A 19 28.85 -8.48 26.41
N LYS A 20 27.97 -7.60 26.93
CA LYS A 20 26.70 -8.00 27.56
C LYS A 20 25.66 -8.44 26.53
N LEU A 21 25.74 -7.90 25.31
CA LEU A 21 24.82 -8.21 24.20
C LEU A 21 25.30 -9.38 23.32
N LYS A 22 26.46 -9.98 23.58
CA LYS A 22 27.10 -10.99 22.71
C LYS A 22 26.19 -12.16 22.31
N HIS A 23 25.21 -12.51 23.15
CA HIS A 23 24.23 -13.57 22.89
C HIS A 23 23.23 -13.25 21.76
N TYR A 24 23.19 -12.00 21.27
CA TYR A 24 22.46 -11.59 20.08
C TYR A 24 23.25 -11.77 18.77
N ARG A 25 24.58 -11.99 18.83
CA ARG A 25 25.43 -12.06 17.64
C ARG A 25 24.94 -13.14 16.66
N GLY A 26 24.82 -12.77 15.39
CA GLY A 26 24.42 -13.68 14.31
C GLY A 26 22.94 -14.09 14.31
N ARG A 27 22.09 -13.52 15.18
CA ARG A 27 20.65 -13.76 15.10
C ARG A 27 20.09 -13.18 13.80
N PRO A 28 19.20 -13.93 13.10
CA PRO A 28 18.53 -13.40 11.93
C PRO A 28 17.64 -12.21 12.30
N ASN A 29 17.46 -11.28 11.38
CA ASN A 29 16.62 -10.09 11.54
C ASN A 29 16.98 -9.17 12.73
N LEU A 30 18.22 -9.21 13.21
CA LEU A 30 18.74 -8.28 14.21
C LEU A 30 19.02 -6.89 13.59
N LEU A 31 18.67 -5.83 14.31
CA LEU A 31 18.97 -4.44 13.94
C LEU A 31 19.41 -3.65 15.18
N VAL A 32 20.48 -2.87 15.03
CA VAL A 32 20.90 -1.90 16.05
C VAL A 32 20.43 -0.51 15.62
N LEU A 33 19.64 0.14 16.46
CA LEU A 33 19.19 1.52 16.28
C LEU A 33 19.89 2.43 17.27
N ALA A 34 20.63 3.42 16.79
CA ALA A 34 21.28 4.39 17.67
C ALA A 34 20.50 5.70 17.77
N LEU A 35 20.35 6.22 18.98
CA LEU A 35 19.83 7.56 19.22
C LEU A 35 20.93 8.62 18.97
N PRO A 36 20.72 9.59 18.07
CA PRO A 36 21.72 10.60 17.80
C PRO A 36 21.76 11.68 18.90
N ARG A 37 22.92 12.27 19.19
CA ARG A 37 24.20 12.12 18.45
C ARG A 37 25.15 11.13 19.11
N GLY A 38 25.30 11.19 20.43
CA GLY A 38 26.28 10.41 21.17
C GLY A 38 26.07 8.90 21.09
N GLY A 39 24.82 8.44 21.11
CA GLY A 39 24.48 7.01 20.99
C GLY A 39 24.99 6.32 19.73
N VAL A 40 25.31 7.05 18.65
CA VAL A 40 25.80 6.47 17.38
C VAL A 40 27.20 5.87 17.52
N ALA A 41 28.09 6.49 18.29
CA ALA A 41 29.42 5.93 18.55
C ALA A 41 29.37 4.62 19.35
N VAL A 42 28.45 4.55 20.32
CA VAL A 42 28.18 3.33 21.10
C VAL A 42 27.54 2.27 20.21
N GLY A 43 26.51 2.65 19.45
CA GLY A 43 25.78 1.79 18.52
C GLY A 43 26.68 1.20 17.44
N TYR A 44 27.67 1.96 16.94
CA TYR A 44 28.68 1.48 16.00
C TYR A 44 29.47 0.29 16.55
N GLU A 45 29.98 0.40 17.78
CA GLU A 45 30.73 -0.68 18.42
C GLU A 45 29.85 -1.90 18.72
N VAL A 46 28.60 -1.68 19.13
CA VAL A 46 27.61 -2.74 19.35
C VAL A 46 27.29 -3.47 18.04
N ALA A 47 26.92 -2.74 16.99
CA ALA A 47 26.58 -3.31 15.69
C ALA A 47 27.74 -4.12 15.09
N ARG A 48 28.96 -3.58 15.15
CA ARG A 48 30.17 -4.25 14.69
C ARG A 48 30.42 -5.58 15.43
N ALA A 49 30.28 -5.58 16.76
CA ALA A 49 30.49 -6.78 17.57
C ALA A 49 29.40 -7.86 17.38
N LEU A 50 28.17 -7.44 17.05
CA LEU A 50 27.03 -8.34 16.83
C LEU A 50 26.86 -8.79 15.38
N GLU A 51 27.68 -8.27 14.45
CA GLU A 51 27.54 -8.44 13.00
C GLU A 51 26.16 -7.98 12.47
N ALA A 52 25.58 -6.95 13.09
CA ALA A 52 24.26 -6.45 12.78
C ALA A 52 24.33 -5.14 11.97
N PRO A 53 23.32 -4.83 11.15
CA PRO A 53 23.18 -3.51 10.56
C PRO A 53 22.99 -2.45 11.66
N LEU A 54 23.60 -1.28 11.46
CA LEU A 54 23.39 -0.07 12.25
C LEU A 54 22.55 0.93 11.46
N ASP A 55 21.50 1.46 12.07
CA ASP A 55 20.76 2.62 11.58
C ASP A 55 20.54 3.63 12.71
N VAL A 56 20.14 4.84 12.36
CA VAL A 56 19.83 5.91 13.30
C VAL A 56 18.32 5.96 13.59
N PHE A 57 17.93 6.27 14.82
CA PHE A 57 16.52 6.51 15.15
C PHE A 57 16.37 7.91 15.72
N VAL A 58 15.85 8.83 14.91
CA VAL A 58 15.69 10.24 15.29
C VAL A 58 14.40 10.40 16.06
N VAL A 59 14.49 10.90 17.29
CA VAL A 59 13.35 11.17 18.16
C VAL A 59 13.40 12.61 18.63
N ARG A 60 12.25 13.28 18.60
CA ARG A 60 12.08 14.64 19.15
C ARG A 60 10.98 14.63 20.19
N LYS A 61 11.28 15.23 21.35
CA LYS A 61 10.31 15.48 22.41
C LYS A 61 9.44 16.67 22.00
N LEU A 62 8.12 16.53 22.18
CA LEU A 62 7.19 17.64 22.09
C LEU A 62 7.11 18.25 23.49
N GLY A 63 7.88 19.32 23.73
CA GLY A 63 7.90 20.04 25.00
C GLY A 63 6.68 20.96 25.16
N LEU A 64 6.19 21.10 26.40
CA LEU A 64 5.19 22.10 26.74
C LEU A 64 5.81 23.51 26.64
N PRO A 65 5.22 24.46 25.88
CA PRO A 65 5.79 25.81 25.77
C PRO A 65 5.89 26.53 27.12
N GLY A 66 7.06 27.11 27.38
CA GLY A 66 7.43 27.71 28.68
C GLY A 66 7.90 26.73 29.75
N ASN A 67 7.76 25.42 29.53
CA ASN A 67 8.19 24.35 30.42
C ASN A 67 8.70 23.14 29.61
N GLU A 68 9.72 23.38 28.80
CA GLU A 68 10.18 22.47 27.74
C GLU A 68 10.71 21.13 28.27
N GLU A 69 11.02 21.06 29.56
CA GLU A 69 11.35 19.81 30.25
C GLU A 69 10.17 18.83 30.32
N TYR A 70 8.92 19.32 30.41
CA TYR A 70 7.71 18.50 30.43
C TYR A 70 7.28 18.10 29.01
N ALA A 71 7.27 16.80 28.72
CA ALA A 71 6.88 16.24 27.43
C ALA A 71 5.36 16.08 27.31
N MET A 72 4.70 16.82 26.43
CA MET A 72 3.32 16.52 26.01
C MET A 72 3.24 15.37 25.00
N GLY A 73 4.37 14.96 24.43
CA GLY A 73 4.46 13.84 23.50
C GLY A 73 5.85 13.71 22.90
N ALA A 74 5.96 12.91 21.84
CA ALA A 74 7.14 12.74 21.03
C ALA A 74 6.78 12.45 19.57
N ILE A 75 7.68 12.80 18.68
CA ILE A 75 7.67 12.39 17.28
C ILE A 75 8.97 11.64 16.98
N ALA A 76 8.92 10.70 16.06
CA ALA A 76 10.06 9.87 15.73
C ALA A 76 10.11 9.48 14.25
N SER A 77 11.28 8.99 13.84
CA SER A 77 11.51 8.39 12.53
C SER A 77 10.39 7.43 12.11
N GLY A 78 9.99 7.51 10.84
CA GLY A 78 8.90 6.69 10.29
C GLY A 78 7.49 7.28 10.50
N GLY A 79 7.38 8.58 10.76
CA GLY A 79 6.09 9.28 10.88
C GLY A 79 5.34 8.99 12.19
N VAL A 80 6.03 8.41 13.17
CA VAL A 80 5.42 8.03 14.44
C VAL A 80 5.23 9.25 15.33
N ARG A 81 4.02 9.43 15.85
CA ARG A 81 3.67 10.47 16.82
C ARG A 81 2.98 9.85 18.02
N VAL A 82 3.53 10.11 19.20
CA VAL A 82 2.99 9.66 20.49
C VAL A 82 2.62 10.88 21.31
N MET A 83 1.37 10.96 21.77
CA MET A 83 0.91 12.01 22.68
C MET A 83 0.72 11.43 24.07
N ASN A 84 1.11 12.18 25.09
CA ASN A 84 0.89 11.82 26.49
C ASN A 84 -0.27 12.65 27.04
N SER A 85 -1.14 12.02 27.84
CA SER A 85 -2.10 12.75 28.66
C SER A 85 -1.36 13.40 29.83
N LEU A 86 -1.51 14.72 30.00
CA LEU A 86 -0.96 15.47 31.13
C LEU A 86 -2.10 15.78 32.12
N PRO A 87 -2.15 15.11 33.30
CA PRO A 87 -3.21 15.36 34.27
C PRO A 87 -3.27 16.82 34.70
N GLY A 88 -4.43 17.47 34.51
CA GLY A 88 -4.68 18.85 34.95
C GLY A 88 -4.10 19.95 34.04
N ILE A 89 -3.52 19.61 32.88
CA ILE A 89 -2.99 20.59 31.92
C ILE A 89 -3.68 20.41 30.56
N THR A 90 -4.43 21.43 30.13
CA THR A 90 -5.00 21.50 28.78
C THR A 90 -4.17 22.47 27.94
N VAL A 91 -3.57 21.98 26.85
CA VAL A 91 -2.78 22.79 25.92
C VAL A 91 -3.63 23.13 24.71
N ALA A 92 -3.66 24.41 24.33
CA ALA A 92 -4.40 24.85 23.15
C ALA A 92 -3.88 24.14 21.88
N PRO A 93 -4.76 23.65 20.98
CA PRO A 93 -4.36 22.87 19.81
C PRO A 93 -3.34 23.58 18.90
N GLU A 94 -3.44 24.91 18.77
CA GLU A 94 -2.57 25.75 17.96
C GLU A 94 -1.13 25.73 18.49
N VAL A 95 -1.00 25.68 19.82
CA VAL A 95 0.28 25.61 20.52
C VAL A 95 0.94 24.24 20.30
N VAL A 96 0.15 23.16 20.37
CA VAL A 96 0.62 21.80 20.06
C VAL A 96 1.07 21.71 18.60
N ALA A 97 0.27 22.21 17.66
CA ALA A 97 0.58 22.20 16.23
C ALA A 97 1.89 22.96 15.93
N THR A 98 2.09 24.11 16.57
CA THR A 98 3.32 24.91 16.43
C THR A 98 4.56 24.13 16.88
N VAL A 99 4.48 23.48 18.06
CA VAL A 99 5.60 22.66 18.55
C VAL A 99 5.83 21.44 17.65
N VAL A 100 4.76 20.74 17.24
CA VAL A 100 4.88 19.60 16.33
C VAL A 100 5.53 19.99 15.02
N ALA A 101 5.09 21.07 14.37
CA ALA A 101 5.66 21.54 13.10
C ALA A 101 7.16 21.87 13.24
N ARG A 102 7.53 22.58 14.32
CA ARG A 102 8.93 22.92 14.60
C ARG A 102 9.80 21.68 14.82
N GLU A 103 9.34 20.76 15.67
CA GLU A 103 10.09 19.54 15.96
C GLU A 103 10.13 18.60 14.74
N GLN A 104 9.07 18.55 13.94
CA GLN A 104 8.99 17.74 12.72
C GLN A 104 9.97 18.22 11.65
N ALA A 105 10.10 19.54 11.46
CA ALA A 105 11.09 20.11 10.54
C ALA A 105 12.53 19.73 10.93
N GLU A 106 12.85 19.79 12.23
CA GLU A 106 14.17 19.38 12.73
C GLU A 106 14.38 17.86 12.62
N LEU A 107 13.34 17.07 12.84
CA LEU A 107 13.38 15.62 12.64
C LEU A 107 13.73 15.28 11.19
N ILE A 108 12.98 15.84 10.23
CA ILE A 108 13.21 15.63 8.79
C ILE A 108 14.61 16.08 8.39
N ARG A 109 15.07 17.24 8.87
CA ARG A 109 16.43 17.75 8.60
C ARG A 109 17.50 16.76 9.04
N ARG A 110 17.39 16.19 10.25
CA ARG A 110 18.35 15.20 10.78
C ARG A 110 18.26 13.86 10.07
N GLU A 111 17.07 13.40 9.74
CA GLU A 111 16.90 12.17 8.95
C GLU A 111 17.59 12.31 7.59
N LEU A 112 17.36 13.42 6.89
CA LEU A 112 18.01 13.70 5.62
C LEU A 112 19.54 13.82 5.77
N LEU A 113 20.02 14.45 6.84
CA LEU A 113 21.45 14.60 7.08
C LEU A 113 22.16 13.27 7.34
N TYR A 114 21.56 12.37 8.11
CA TYR A 114 22.18 11.11 8.50
C TYR A 114 21.94 9.98 7.48
N ARG A 115 20.74 9.90 6.90
CA ARG A 115 20.40 8.86 5.92
C ARG A 115 20.62 9.31 4.48
N GLY A 116 20.64 10.61 4.19
CA GLY A 116 20.58 11.08 2.81
C GLY A 116 19.27 10.65 2.16
N GLN A 117 19.35 10.13 0.94
CA GLN A 117 18.19 9.59 0.22
C GLN A 117 17.84 8.13 0.61
N ARG A 118 18.53 7.55 1.60
CA ARG A 118 18.33 6.15 1.99
C ARG A 118 17.09 6.00 2.87
N ALA A 119 16.27 4.99 2.59
CA ALA A 119 15.12 4.65 3.42
C ALA A 119 15.55 4.11 4.80
N ALA A 120 14.69 4.32 5.80
CA ALA A 120 14.81 3.70 7.11
C ALA A 120 14.62 2.17 7.00
N ILE A 121 15.31 1.41 7.85
CA ILE A 121 15.13 -0.05 7.91
C ILE A 121 13.78 -0.36 8.60
N PRO A 122 12.86 -1.14 7.99
CA PRO A 122 11.58 -1.49 8.62
C PRO A 122 11.81 -2.29 9.91
N LEU A 123 11.08 -1.92 10.98
CA LEU A 123 11.24 -2.53 12.30
C LEU A 123 10.33 -3.75 12.53
N SER A 124 9.26 -3.89 11.74
CA SER A 124 8.28 -4.97 11.91
C SER A 124 8.93 -6.34 11.84
N GLY A 125 8.61 -7.21 12.81
CA GLY A 125 9.13 -8.58 12.88
C GLY A 125 10.63 -8.71 13.20
N ARG A 126 11.34 -7.60 13.46
CA ARG A 126 12.78 -7.61 13.79
C ARG A 126 13.04 -7.69 15.29
N THR A 127 14.23 -8.20 15.64
CA THR A 127 14.81 -7.94 16.96
C THR A 127 15.56 -6.62 16.89
N VAL A 128 15.12 -5.63 17.66
CA VAL A 128 15.67 -4.27 17.66
C VAL A 128 16.40 -4.00 18.97
N ILE A 129 17.66 -3.60 18.88
CA ILE A 129 18.44 -3.09 20.02
C ILE A 129 18.56 -1.57 19.86
N VAL A 130 17.87 -0.80 20.69
CA VAL A 130 17.98 0.66 20.74
C VAL A 130 19.09 1.08 21.71
N VAL A 131 20.03 1.88 21.23
CA VAL A 131 21.28 2.24 21.91
C VAL A 131 21.39 3.74 22.11
N ASP A 132 21.85 4.14 23.31
CA ASP A 132 22.25 5.52 23.63
C ASP A 132 23.54 5.53 24.48
N ASP A 133 24.18 6.69 24.63
CA ASP A 133 25.42 6.83 25.41
C ASP A 133 25.21 6.85 26.94
N GLY A 134 23.97 7.06 27.41
CA GLY A 134 23.60 6.80 28.79
C GLY A 134 22.14 7.11 29.11
N LEU A 135 21.68 6.67 30.29
CA LEU A 135 20.31 6.90 30.77
C LEU A 135 20.32 7.75 32.05
N ALA A 136 20.20 9.07 31.91
CA ALA A 136 20.02 9.97 33.04
C ALA A 136 18.56 9.99 33.53
N THR A 137 17.67 10.67 32.79
CA THR A 137 16.23 10.76 33.09
C THR A 137 15.39 9.77 32.26
N GLY A 138 15.98 9.22 31.19
CA GLY A 138 15.33 8.25 30.30
C GLY A 138 14.23 8.80 29.40
N ALA A 139 13.95 10.11 29.41
CA ALA A 139 12.83 10.70 28.65
C ALA A 139 12.93 10.45 27.14
N THR A 140 14.11 10.69 26.55
CA THR A 140 14.36 10.44 25.12
C THR A 140 14.26 8.95 24.78
N MET A 141 14.80 8.08 25.63
CA MET A 141 14.73 6.63 25.44
C MET A 141 13.29 6.11 25.55
N ARG A 142 12.50 6.61 26.51
CA ARG A 142 11.08 6.26 26.65
C ARG A 142 10.28 6.66 25.41
N ALA A 143 10.52 7.86 24.89
CA ALA A 143 9.94 8.30 23.63
C ALA A 143 10.34 7.39 22.45
N ALA A 144 11.61 6.98 22.39
CA ALA A 144 12.08 6.04 21.39
C ALA A 144 11.39 4.67 21.50
N VAL A 145 11.29 4.11 22.70
CA VAL A 145 10.64 2.81 22.97
C VAL A 145 9.16 2.84 22.57
N LEU A 146 8.43 3.90 22.95
CA LEU A 146 7.03 4.06 22.57
C LEU A 146 6.87 4.14 21.06
N ALA A 147 7.74 4.89 20.38
CA ALA A 147 7.68 5.03 18.94
C ALA A 147 8.06 3.74 18.19
N ILE A 148 9.08 3.03 18.66
CA ILE A 148 9.52 1.76 18.06
C ILE A 148 8.44 0.68 18.23
N ARG A 149 7.76 0.61 19.37
CA ARG A 149 6.67 -0.36 19.61
C ARG A 149 5.51 -0.22 18.62
N GLN A 150 5.17 1.00 18.20
CA GLN A 150 4.14 1.23 17.17
C GLN A 150 4.54 0.70 15.78
N GLN A 151 5.82 0.33 15.58
CA GLN A 151 6.31 -0.29 14.36
C GLN A 151 6.42 -1.83 14.47
N HIS A 152 5.83 -2.41 15.52
CA HIS A 152 5.66 -3.86 15.72
C HIS A 152 6.94 -4.72 15.60
N PRO A 153 8.04 -4.39 16.30
CA PRO A 153 9.20 -5.27 16.34
C PRO A 153 8.83 -6.59 17.03
N ALA A 154 9.44 -7.69 16.58
CA ALA A 154 9.29 -8.99 17.25
C ALA A 154 9.89 -8.96 18.67
N HIS A 155 10.95 -8.17 18.86
CA HIS A 155 11.61 -8.02 20.15
C HIS A 155 12.29 -6.65 20.26
N LEU A 156 12.22 -5.99 21.43
CA LEU A 156 12.82 -4.67 21.66
C LEU A 156 13.68 -4.67 22.93
N VAL A 157 14.96 -4.32 22.76
CA VAL A 157 15.96 -4.23 23.82
C VAL A 157 16.48 -2.80 23.91
N VAL A 158 16.44 -2.21 25.10
CA VAL A 158 17.12 -0.95 25.43
C VAL A 158 18.50 -1.29 25.95
N ALA A 159 19.55 -0.73 25.34
CA ALA A 159 20.92 -1.00 25.74
C ALA A 159 21.73 0.28 25.92
N VAL A 160 22.31 0.49 27.11
CA VAL A 160 23.19 1.63 27.39
C VAL A 160 24.41 1.24 28.22
N PRO A 161 25.55 1.94 28.08
CA PRO A 161 26.73 1.66 28.89
C PRO A 161 26.54 2.05 30.36
N VAL A 162 25.88 3.17 30.64
CA VAL A 162 25.71 3.69 32.00
C VAL A 162 24.33 4.32 32.19
N GLY A 163 23.73 4.19 33.37
CA GLY A 163 22.44 4.82 33.68
C GLY A 163 22.14 4.93 35.16
N ALA A 164 21.16 5.77 35.53
CA ALA A 164 20.61 5.78 36.87
C ALA A 164 19.77 4.51 37.10
N GLU A 165 19.96 3.82 38.23
CA GLU A 165 19.23 2.56 38.52
C GLU A 165 17.71 2.77 38.47
N ASP A 166 17.19 3.83 39.09
CA ASP A 166 15.76 4.16 39.07
C ASP A 166 15.20 4.32 37.65
N THR A 167 15.99 4.90 36.73
CA THR A 167 15.58 5.08 35.34
C THR A 167 15.58 3.75 34.58
N CYS A 168 16.61 2.93 34.77
CA CYS A 168 16.67 1.59 34.21
C CYS A 168 15.50 0.73 34.71
N GLN A 169 15.20 0.77 36.01
CA GLN A 169 14.11 0.03 36.62
C GLN A 169 12.75 0.52 36.13
N SER A 170 12.56 1.83 35.95
CA SER A 170 11.32 2.37 35.40
C SER A 170 11.05 1.87 33.98
N LEU A 171 12.07 1.83 33.10
CA LEU A 171 11.92 1.29 31.74
C LEU A 171 11.63 -0.23 31.73
N ARG A 172 12.19 -0.99 32.68
CA ARG A 172 11.84 -2.42 32.86
C ARG A 172 10.39 -2.59 33.27
N ASN A 173 9.89 -1.75 34.19
CA ASN A 173 8.50 -1.76 34.63
C ASN A 173 7.53 -1.42 33.47
N ASP A 174 7.97 -0.62 32.50
CA ASP A 174 7.23 -0.33 31.27
C ASP A 174 7.30 -1.49 30.23
N GLY A 175 7.85 -2.64 30.62
CA GLY A 175 7.92 -3.87 29.83
C GLY A 175 9.03 -3.91 28.78
N ALA A 176 10.06 -3.07 28.89
CA ALA A 176 11.24 -3.14 28.00
C ALA A 176 12.31 -4.06 28.61
N GLU A 177 12.98 -4.86 27.77
CA GLU A 177 14.25 -5.48 28.19
C GLU A 177 15.31 -4.38 28.28
N VAL A 178 15.96 -4.22 29.44
CA VAL A 178 16.98 -3.18 29.65
C VAL A 178 18.32 -3.81 30.01
N VAL A 179 19.29 -3.63 29.11
CA VAL A 179 20.69 -4.01 29.29
C VAL A 179 21.52 -2.77 29.60
N CYS A 180 21.82 -2.56 30.89
CA CYS A 180 22.71 -1.48 31.34
C CYS A 180 24.06 -2.06 31.74
N ALA A 181 25.18 -1.50 31.26
CA ALA A 181 26.48 -2.04 31.62
C ALA A 181 26.90 -1.71 33.05
N ALA A 182 26.60 -0.50 33.54
CA ALA A 182 26.81 -0.08 34.92
C ALA A 182 25.74 0.93 35.42
N THR A 183 25.38 0.86 36.69
CA THR A 183 24.44 1.78 37.35
C THR A 183 25.05 2.40 38.61
N PRO A 184 26.05 3.29 38.45
CA PRO A 184 26.80 3.82 39.58
C PRO A 184 25.99 4.84 40.41
N GLU A 185 26.19 4.84 41.72
CA GLU A 185 25.55 5.77 42.65
C GLU A 185 26.59 6.66 43.36
N PRO A 186 26.35 7.98 43.49
CA PRO A 186 25.19 8.72 42.97
C PRO A 186 25.29 9.03 41.46
N PHE A 187 24.21 8.84 40.71
CA PHE A 187 24.15 9.15 39.28
C PHE A 187 23.65 10.59 39.05
N ARG A 188 24.53 11.50 38.61
CA ARG A 188 24.14 12.91 38.34
C ARG A 188 23.97 13.22 36.85
N SER A 189 24.93 12.83 36.02
CA SER A 189 24.88 13.04 34.57
C SER A 189 25.69 11.97 33.85
N VAL A 190 25.36 11.70 32.59
CA VAL A 190 26.06 10.70 31.77
C VAL A 190 27.54 11.04 31.63
N GLY A 191 27.88 12.31 31.39
CA GLY A 191 29.25 12.74 31.11
C GLY A 191 30.26 12.54 32.25
N LEU A 192 29.83 12.37 33.51
CA LEU A 192 30.74 12.07 34.63
C LEU A 192 31.39 10.69 34.54
N TRP A 193 30.79 9.80 33.75
CA TRP A 193 31.22 8.42 33.58
C TRP A 193 32.07 8.24 32.31
N TYR A 194 32.56 9.34 31.75
CA TYR A 194 33.43 9.39 30.59
C TYR A 194 34.62 10.32 30.85
N GLU A 195 35.85 9.86 30.64
CA GLU A 195 37.06 10.70 30.69
C GLU A 195 37.05 11.73 29.56
N LYS A 196 36.67 11.28 28.35
CA LYS A 196 36.49 12.12 27.16
C LYS A 196 35.03 12.07 26.71
N PHE A 197 34.31 13.15 26.93
CA PHE A 197 32.90 13.29 26.52
C PHE A 197 32.67 14.50 25.59
N PRO A 198 33.36 14.59 24.44
CA PRO A 198 33.15 15.69 23.51
C PRO A 198 31.72 15.67 22.99
N GLN A 199 31.20 16.84 22.60
CA GLN A 199 29.91 16.92 21.93
C GLN A 199 30.03 16.25 20.55
N ALA A 200 29.28 15.17 20.34
CA ALA A 200 29.25 14.48 19.05
C ALA A 200 28.70 15.39 17.95
N SER A 201 29.38 15.46 16.81
CA SER A 201 28.98 16.28 15.65
C SER A 201 28.12 15.49 14.66
N ASP A 202 27.36 16.21 13.84
CA ASP A 202 26.58 15.54 12.78
C ASP A 202 27.49 14.84 11.75
N ASP A 203 28.67 15.41 11.46
CA ASP A 203 29.67 14.79 10.57
C ASP A 203 30.26 13.50 11.14
N GLU A 204 30.41 13.41 12.45
CA GLU A 204 30.81 12.18 13.13
C GLU A 204 29.73 11.11 13.00
N VAL A 205 28.46 11.47 13.22
CA VAL A 205 27.32 10.56 13.04
C VAL A 205 27.27 10.02 11.61
N SER A 206 27.30 10.88 10.60
CA SER A 206 27.22 10.47 9.20
C SER A 206 28.40 9.57 8.80
N ARG A 207 29.63 9.88 9.23
CA ARG A 207 30.81 9.03 8.98
C ARG A 207 30.68 7.65 9.62
N LEU A 208 30.19 7.56 10.86
CA LEU A 208 30.06 6.29 11.56
C LEU A 208 28.97 5.41 10.94
N LEU A 209 27.83 5.98 10.56
CA LEU A 209 26.76 5.26 9.86
C LEU A 209 27.23 4.72 8.51
N GLU A 210 27.99 5.52 7.74
CA GLU A 210 28.54 5.08 6.47
C GLU A 210 29.58 3.96 6.66
N LYS A 211 30.48 4.12 7.64
CA LYS A 211 31.49 3.12 7.96
C LYS A 211 30.86 1.79 8.39
N ALA A 212 29.88 1.83 9.31
CA ALA A 212 29.15 0.65 9.75
C ALA A 212 28.51 -0.11 8.59
N ARG A 213 27.90 0.63 7.66
CA ARG A 213 27.26 0.05 6.47
C ARG A 213 28.27 -0.67 5.58
N ARG A 214 29.41 -0.03 5.28
CA ARG A 214 30.48 -0.63 4.45
C ARG A 214 31.03 -1.90 5.09
N GLU A 215 31.30 -1.87 6.39
CA GLU A 215 31.78 -3.04 7.14
C GLU A 215 30.75 -4.19 7.16
N HIS A 216 29.47 -3.88 7.34
CA HIS A 216 28.41 -4.89 7.32
C HIS A 216 28.19 -5.48 5.91
N ALA A 217 28.24 -4.67 4.85
CA ALA A 217 28.12 -5.16 3.47
C ALA A 217 29.22 -6.17 3.12
N LEU A 218 30.48 -5.87 3.47
CA LEU A 218 31.61 -6.79 3.30
C LEU A 218 31.42 -8.10 4.08
N LEU A 219 30.84 -8.04 5.27
CA LEU A 219 30.51 -9.24 6.06
C LEU A 219 29.41 -10.09 5.41
N VAL A 220 28.42 -9.48 4.78
CA VAL A 220 27.35 -10.19 4.04
C VAL A 220 27.89 -10.81 2.75
N GLU A 221 28.72 -10.11 1.98
CA GLU A 221 29.34 -10.60 0.74
C GLU A 221 30.37 -11.72 0.98
N SER A 222 31.07 -11.68 2.12
CA SER A 222 32.08 -12.69 2.49
C SER A 222 31.51 -14.00 3.04
N LYS A 223 30.21 -14.06 3.35
CA LYS A 223 29.54 -15.30 3.77
C LYS A 223 29.21 -16.12 2.51
N PRO A 224 29.70 -17.36 2.35
CA PRO A 224 29.34 -18.18 1.21
C PRO A 224 27.82 -18.38 1.20
N VAL A 225 27.20 -18.06 0.06
CA VAL A 225 25.81 -18.45 -0.23
C VAL A 225 25.76 -19.97 -0.08
N PRO A 226 24.86 -20.54 0.75
CA PRO A 226 24.79 -21.98 0.91
C PRO A 226 24.50 -22.62 -0.46
N THR A 227 25.34 -23.56 -0.89
CA THR A 227 25.16 -24.38 -2.10
C THR A 227 23.77 -25.05 -2.16
N HIS A 228 23.13 -25.23 -1.01
CA HIS A 228 21.77 -25.75 -0.86
C HIS A 228 20.68 -24.85 -1.49
N HIS A 229 20.89 -23.52 -1.62
CA HIS A 229 19.90 -22.63 -2.23
C HIS A 229 19.83 -22.77 -3.75
N ALA A 230 20.97 -22.94 -4.42
CA ALA A 230 21.03 -23.10 -5.87
C ALA A 230 20.42 -24.44 -6.32
N GLU A 231 20.67 -25.53 -5.59
CA GLU A 231 20.08 -26.85 -5.86
C GLU A 231 18.56 -26.88 -5.63
N VAL A 232 18.07 -26.27 -4.55
CA VAL A 232 16.62 -26.16 -4.27
C VAL A 232 15.92 -25.30 -5.32
N GLN A 233 16.58 -24.25 -5.82
CA GLN A 233 16.03 -23.38 -6.86
C GLN A 233 16.00 -24.08 -8.23
N SER A 234 17.04 -24.82 -8.62
CA SER A 234 17.02 -25.64 -9.84
C SER A 234 15.90 -26.69 -9.78
N THR A 235 15.74 -27.37 -8.65
CA THR A 235 14.66 -28.36 -8.47
C THR A 235 13.27 -27.74 -8.57
N LEU A 236 13.10 -26.52 -8.03
CA LEU A 236 11.85 -25.76 -8.14
C LEU A 236 11.54 -25.40 -9.60
N VAL A 237 12.50 -24.83 -10.33
CA VAL A 237 12.34 -24.41 -11.73
C VAL A 237 12.00 -25.61 -12.62
N GLU A 238 12.76 -26.71 -12.51
CA GLU A 238 12.51 -27.95 -13.27
C GLU A 238 11.16 -28.60 -12.92
N GLY A 239 10.75 -28.51 -11.65
CA GLY A 239 9.43 -28.93 -11.21
C GLY A 239 8.33 -28.10 -11.87
N MET A 240 8.48 -26.77 -11.85
CA MET A 240 7.49 -25.83 -12.36
C MET A 240 7.25 -25.97 -13.86
N GLN A 241 8.30 -26.22 -14.65
CA GLN A 241 8.22 -26.39 -16.11
C GLN A 241 7.18 -27.41 -16.56
N ARG A 242 6.89 -28.44 -15.75
CA ARG A 242 5.89 -29.48 -16.07
C ARG A 242 4.45 -29.04 -15.91
N HIS A 243 4.22 -27.93 -15.20
CA HIS A 243 2.90 -27.40 -14.87
C HIS A 243 2.55 -26.14 -15.67
N LEU A 244 3.50 -25.58 -16.41
CA LEU A 244 3.26 -24.39 -17.22
C LEU A 244 2.32 -24.75 -18.38
N GLN A 245 1.29 -23.93 -18.58
CA GLN A 245 0.55 -23.91 -19.83
C GLN A 245 1.04 -22.72 -20.66
N PRO A 246 1.85 -22.92 -21.71
CA PRO A 246 2.33 -21.83 -22.56
C PRO A 246 1.17 -21.09 -23.21
N LEU A 247 1.30 -19.76 -23.33
CA LEU A 247 0.38 -18.90 -24.07
C LEU A 247 1.05 -18.49 -25.39
N LEU A 248 0.64 -19.13 -26.49
CA LEU A 248 1.29 -19.01 -27.80
C LEU A 248 0.62 -17.99 -28.73
N GLY A 249 -0.43 -17.30 -28.25
CA GLY A 249 -1.27 -16.42 -29.04
C GLY A 249 -2.38 -17.15 -29.81
N ASN A 250 -2.69 -18.39 -29.44
CA ASN A 250 -3.74 -19.17 -30.08
C ASN A 250 -5.11 -18.81 -29.50
N ALA A 251 -6.18 -19.08 -30.27
CA ALA A 251 -7.55 -18.79 -29.83
C ALA A 251 -7.96 -19.59 -28.58
N ASP A 252 -7.38 -20.77 -28.38
CA ASP A 252 -7.67 -21.73 -27.30
C ASP A 252 -6.74 -21.59 -26.08
N ASP A 253 -5.79 -20.65 -26.08
CA ASP A 253 -4.83 -20.43 -24.98
C ASP A 253 -5.50 -20.30 -23.61
N TYR A 254 -6.69 -19.70 -23.57
CA TYR A 254 -7.44 -19.46 -22.32
C TYR A 254 -8.51 -20.51 -22.01
N ASP A 255 -8.62 -21.61 -22.77
CA ASP A 255 -9.68 -22.60 -22.59
C ASP A 255 -9.70 -23.20 -21.19
N LYS A 256 -8.53 -23.58 -20.65
CA LYS A 256 -8.42 -24.12 -19.29
C LYS A 256 -8.79 -23.08 -18.23
N LEU A 257 -8.43 -21.81 -18.44
CA LEU A 257 -8.81 -20.72 -17.54
C LEU A 257 -10.33 -20.50 -17.57
N LEU A 258 -10.95 -20.51 -18.76
CA LEU A 258 -12.39 -20.37 -18.90
C LEU A 258 -13.17 -21.58 -18.39
N GLN A 259 -12.58 -22.78 -18.40
CA GLN A 259 -13.14 -23.96 -17.72
C GLN A 259 -13.11 -23.79 -16.20
N LEU A 260 -12.00 -23.28 -15.65
CA LEU A 260 -11.87 -22.96 -14.23
C LEU A 260 -12.87 -21.89 -13.78
N ILE A 261 -13.03 -20.81 -14.56
CA ILE A 261 -13.95 -19.71 -14.27
C ILE A 261 -15.41 -20.09 -14.57
N GLY A 262 -15.65 -20.96 -15.55
CA GLY A 262 -16.97 -21.28 -16.10
C GLY A 262 -18.11 -21.53 -15.10
N PRO A 263 -17.91 -22.28 -14.00
CA PRO A 263 -18.95 -22.47 -12.99
C PRO A 263 -19.16 -21.24 -12.08
N ALA A 264 -18.17 -20.37 -11.94
CA ALA A 264 -18.19 -19.24 -11.02
C ALA A 264 -19.05 -18.07 -11.52
N ARG A 265 -19.46 -17.22 -10.57
CA ARG A 265 -20.21 -15.98 -10.84
C ARG A 265 -19.31 -14.76 -10.97
N PHE A 266 -18.16 -14.78 -10.30
CA PHE A 266 -17.22 -13.67 -10.27
C PHE A 266 -15.85 -14.11 -10.79
N ALA A 267 -15.37 -13.41 -11.82
CA ALA A 267 -14.02 -13.59 -12.35
C ALA A 267 -13.19 -12.35 -11.96
N LEU A 268 -12.34 -12.48 -10.95
CA LEU A 268 -11.50 -11.39 -10.46
C LEU A 268 -10.19 -11.42 -11.24
N LEU A 269 -10.06 -10.54 -12.23
CA LEU A 269 -8.91 -10.46 -13.14
C LEU A 269 -7.98 -9.33 -12.69
N GLY A 270 -6.93 -9.71 -11.96
CA GLY A 270 -5.89 -8.83 -11.44
C GLY A 270 -5.01 -8.20 -12.52
N GLU A 271 -4.06 -7.39 -12.08
CA GLU A 271 -2.89 -6.97 -12.85
C GLU A 271 -1.73 -6.67 -11.89
N ALA A 272 -0.48 -6.95 -12.28
CA ALA A 272 0.69 -6.64 -11.46
C ALA A 272 1.17 -5.19 -11.60
N SER A 273 0.63 -4.48 -12.59
CA SER A 273 0.82 -3.05 -12.76
C SER A 273 -0.37 -2.36 -13.43
N HIS A 274 -0.59 -1.07 -13.12
CA HIS A 274 -1.61 -0.24 -13.79
C HIS A 274 -1.18 0.32 -15.15
N GLY A 275 -0.02 -0.08 -15.66
CA GLY A 275 0.64 0.58 -16.78
C GLY A 275 1.24 -0.37 -17.82
N THR A 276 0.90 -1.64 -17.77
CA THR A 276 1.44 -2.67 -18.67
C THR A 276 0.44 -3.02 -19.77
N HIS A 277 0.83 -2.83 -21.03
CA HIS A 277 -0.02 -3.07 -22.19
C HIS A 277 -0.59 -4.50 -22.21
N GLU A 278 0.24 -5.51 -21.96
CA GLU A 278 -0.18 -6.90 -22.08
C GLU A 278 -1.23 -7.28 -21.02
N PHE A 279 -1.17 -6.73 -19.81
CA PHE A 279 -2.15 -7.02 -18.77
C PHE A 279 -3.54 -6.54 -19.18
N TYR A 280 -3.65 -5.34 -19.76
CA TYR A 280 -4.92 -4.84 -20.29
C TYR A 280 -5.40 -5.65 -21.48
N ARG A 281 -4.51 -5.97 -22.42
CA ARG A 281 -4.83 -6.78 -23.60
C ARG A 281 -5.37 -8.15 -23.23
N GLU A 282 -4.71 -8.85 -22.30
CA GLU A 282 -5.14 -10.19 -21.88
C GLU A 282 -6.44 -10.14 -21.07
N ARG A 283 -6.62 -9.17 -20.16
CA ARG A 283 -7.90 -8.99 -19.46
C ARG A 283 -9.05 -8.74 -20.45
N ALA A 284 -8.83 -7.90 -21.47
CA ALA A 284 -9.80 -7.67 -22.53
C ALA A 284 -10.11 -8.95 -23.32
N ALA A 285 -9.08 -9.71 -23.73
CA ALA A 285 -9.25 -10.97 -24.45
C ALA A 285 -10.04 -12.01 -23.63
N ILE A 286 -9.66 -12.24 -22.37
CA ILE A 286 -10.32 -13.17 -21.46
C ILE A 286 -11.77 -12.73 -21.24
N THR A 287 -12.01 -11.44 -20.98
CA THR A 287 -13.35 -10.92 -20.70
C THR A 287 -14.27 -11.01 -21.91
N ARG A 288 -13.77 -10.76 -23.13
CA ARG A 288 -14.54 -11.00 -24.37
C ARG A 288 -15.05 -12.44 -24.43
N ARG A 289 -14.17 -13.42 -24.16
CA ARG A 289 -14.55 -14.84 -24.14
C ARG A 289 -15.49 -15.18 -22.98
N LEU A 290 -15.30 -14.61 -21.80
CA LEU A 290 -16.23 -14.77 -20.68
C LEU A 290 -17.64 -14.29 -21.03
N ILE A 291 -17.74 -13.17 -21.74
CA ILE A 291 -19.01 -12.62 -22.24
C ILE A 291 -19.61 -13.55 -23.30
N THR A 292 -18.84 -13.91 -24.34
CA THR A 292 -19.38 -14.64 -25.49
C THR A 292 -19.65 -16.12 -25.21
N GLU A 293 -18.86 -16.75 -24.34
CA GLU A 293 -18.89 -18.20 -24.12
C GLU A 293 -19.44 -18.61 -22.75
N LYS A 294 -19.29 -17.76 -21.72
CA LYS A 294 -19.64 -18.09 -20.32
C LYS A 294 -20.77 -17.25 -19.74
N GLY A 295 -21.38 -16.38 -20.55
CA GLY A 295 -22.57 -15.61 -20.17
C GLY A 295 -22.30 -14.51 -19.14
N PHE A 296 -21.09 -13.94 -19.13
CA PHE A 296 -20.81 -12.77 -18.30
C PHE A 296 -21.59 -11.55 -18.81
N THR A 297 -22.21 -10.82 -17.88
CA THR A 297 -23.20 -9.76 -18.19
C THR A 297 -22.81 -8.40 -17.63
N ALA A 298 -21.68 -8.31 -16.92
CA ALA A 298 -21.12 -7.04 -16.50
C ALA A 298 -19.61 -7.12 -16.34
N ILE A 299 -18.97 -5.97 -16.54
CA ILE A 299 -17.59 -5.70 -16.15
C ILE A 299 -17.62 -4.63 -15.05
N ALA A 300 -16.97 -4.91 -13.94
CA ALA A 300 -16.77 -3.99 -12.83
C ALA A 300 -15.27 -3.63 -12.76
N VAL A 301 -14.93 -2.35 -12.82
CA VAL A 301 -13.54 -1.88 -12.92
C VAL A 301 -13.18 -0.99 -11.72
N GLU A 302 -11.92 -1.03 -11.28
CA GLU A 302 -11.33 -0.14 -10.24
C GLU A 302 -11.29 1.33 -10.70
N ALA A 303 -12.46 1.89 -10.91
CA ALA A 303 -12.67 3.22 -11.45
C ALA A 303 -13.85 3.90 -10.73
N ASP A 304 -13.86 5.22 -10.84
CA ASP A 304 -14.93 6.05 -10.30
C ASP A 304 -16.30 5.70 -10.91
N TRP A 305 -17.31 5.64 -10.04
CA TRP A 305 -18.67 5.23 -10.41
C TRP A 305 -19.32 6.12 -11.50
N PRO A 306 -19.28 7.48 -11.40
CA PRO A 306 -19.83 8.35 -12.44
C PRO A 306 -19.15 8.19 -13.81
N ASP A 307 -17.82 8.08 -13.82
CA ASP A 307 -17.04 8.03 -15.06
C ASP A 307 -17.28 6.71 -15.80
N ALA A 308 -17.30 5.59 -15.07
CA ALA A 308 -17.66 4.30 -15.65
C ALA A 308 -19.13 4.24 -16.10
N TRP A 309 -20.04 4.97 -15.45
CA TRP A 309 -21.42 5.06 -15.91
C TRP A 309 -21.56 5.78 -17.25
N ARG A 310 -20.74 6.80 -17.52
CA ARG A 310 -20.68 7.43 -18.85
C ARG A 310 -20.29 6.42 -19.93
N VAL A 311 -19.29 5.57 -19.65
CA VAL A 311 -18.93 4.43 -20.52
C VAL A 311 -20.09 3.44 -20.65
N ASN A 312 -20.76 3.10 -19.55
CA ASN A 312 -21.92 2.20 -19.55
C ASN A 312 -23.01 2.66 -20.52
N ARG A 313 -23.33 3.96 -20.48
CA ARG A 313 -24.32 4.57 -21.38
C ARG A 313 -23.91 4.42 -22.83
N TYR A 314 -22.63 4.71 -23.13
CA TYR A 314 -22.08 4.56 -24.47
C TYR A 314 -22.14 3.11 -24.96
N VAL A 315 -21.68 2.13 -24.17
CA VAL A 315 -21.69 0.71 -24.60
C VAL A 315 -23.10 0.14 -24.73
N ARG A 316 -24.10 0.72 -24.07
CA ARG A 316 -25.50 0.30 -24.20
C ARG A 316 -26.26 1.00 -25.33
N GLY A 317 -25.59 1.87 -26.09
CA GLY A 317 -26.19 2.60 -27.21
C GLY A 317 -27.13 3.74 -26.77
N LEU A 318 -26.99 4.22 -25.54
CA LEU A 318 -27.75 5.39 -25.08
C LEU A 318 -27.16 6.69 -25.66
N PRO A 319 -27.98 7.74 -25.83
CA PRO A 319 -27.50 9.01 -26.35
C PRO A 319 -26.50 9.68 -25.39
N GLY A 320 -25.50 10.37 -25.96
CA GLY A 320 -24.44 11.06 -25.23
C GLY A 320 -23.18 11.21 -26.07
N ASP A 321 -22.26 10.25 -25.93
CA ASP A 321 -20.93 10.28 -26.57
C ASP A 321 -20.91 9.64 -27.96
N ALA A 322 -20.09 10.20 -28.85
CA ALA A 322 -19.98 9.77 -30.25
C ALA A 322 -19.14 8.50 -30.44
N ASP A 323 -18.06 8.36 -29.68
CA ASP A 323 -17.09 7.25 -29.77
C ASP A 323 -16.56 6.85 -28.38
N ALA A 324 -15.79 5.76 -28.32
CA ALA A 324 -15.20 5.28 -27.07
C ALA A 324 -14.24 6.31 -26.43
N VAL A 325 -13.53 7.13 -27.21
CA VAL A 325 -12.59 8.15 -26.67
C VAL A 325 -13.35 9.24 -25.92
N ALA A 326 -14.48 9.70 -26.48
CA ALA A 326 -15.38 10.65 -25.85
C ALA A 326 -16.03 10.06 -24.59
N ALA A 327 -16.48 8.79 -24.64
CA ALA A 327 -17.04 8.11 -23.47
C ALA A 327 -16.03 7.97 -22.33
N LEU A 328 -14.76 7.74 -22.64
CA LEU A 328 -13.66 7.67 -21.67
C LEU A 328 -13.19 9.05 -21.16
N SER A 329 -13.76 10.17 -21.64
CA SER A 329 -13.32 11.53 -21.25
C SER A 329 -13.71 11.97 -19.84
N GLY A 330 -14.54 11.18 -19.15
CA GLY A 330 -14.84 11.38 -17.73
C GLY A 330 -13.64 11.11 -16.81
N PHE A 331 -12.78 10.15 -17.16
CA PHE A 331 -11.63 9.72 -16.36
C PHE A 331 -10.49 10.76 -16.37
N GLN A 332 -10.68 11.88 -15.69
CA GLN A 332 -9.74 13.02 -15.67
C GLN A 332 -8.83 13.02 -14.44
N ARG A 333 -9.24 12.34 -13.36
CA ARG A 333 -8.48 12.27 -12.12
C ARG A 333 -7.19 11.47 -12.33
N PHE A 334 -6.16 11.81 -11.55
CA PHE A 334 -4.93 11.05 -11.57
C PHE A 334 -5.16 9.63 -11.03
N PRO A 335 -4.63 8.59 -11.71
CA PRO A 335 -4.00 8.62 -13.03
C PRO A 335 -5.00 8.46 -14.20
N ALA A 336 -4.93 9.35 -15.20
CA ALA A 336 -5.84 9.28 -16.34
C ALA A 336 -5.61 8.03 -17.23
N TRP A 337 -4.37 7.59 -17.42
CA TRP A 337 -4.00 6.51 -18.36
C TRP A 337 -4.56 5.14 -18.00
N MET A 338 -4.92 4.92 -16.72
CA MET A 338 -5.40 3.63 -16.22
C MET A 338 -6.65 3.18 -16.98
N TRP A 339 -7.55 4.12 -17.29
CA TRP A 339 -8.75 3.84 -18.08
C TRP A 339 -8.77 4.55 -19.44
N ARG A 340 -7.99 5.62 -19.61
CA ARG A 340 -7.81 6.31 -20.90
C ARG A 340 -6.58 5.81 -21.65
N ASN A 341 -6.69 4.61 -22.18
CA ASN A 341 -5.64 3.98 -22.99
C ASN A 341 -6.23 3.26 -24.22
N THR A 342 -5.36 2.81 -25.12
CA THR A 342 -5.74 2.15 -26.38
C THR A 342 -6.49 0.84 -26.15
N GLU A 343 -6.06 0.03 -25.18
CA GLU A 343 -6.66 -1.29 -24.93
C GLU A 343 -8.09 -1.17 -24.38
N VAL A 344 -8.32 -0.23 -23.46
CA VAL A 344 -9.65 0.04 -22.90
C VAL A 344 -10.55 0.66 -23.97
N ARG A 345 -10.04 1.60 -24.78
CA ARG A 345 -10.78 2.16 -25.93
C ARG A 345 -11.29 1.05 -26.85
N ASP A 346 -10.40 0.15 -27.25
CA ASP A 346 -10.73 -0.92 -28.20
C ASP A 346 -11.70 -1.94 -27.58
N PHE A 347 -11.55 -2.22 -26.29
CA PHE A 347 -12.51 -3.07 -25.56
C PHE A 347 -13.89 -2.42 -25.45
N VAL A 348 -13.96 -1.12 -25.16
CA VAL A 348 -15.22 -0.36 -25.05
C VAL A 348 -15.94 -0.29 -26.40
N GLU A 349 -15.22 -0.05 -27.49
CA GLU A 349 -15.79 -0.07 -28.84
C GLU A 349 -16.35 -1.46 -29.18
N TRP A 350 -15.56 -2.52 -28.94
CA TRP A 350 -16.02 -3.89 -29.11
C TRP A 350 -17.26 -4.21 -28.26
N LEU A 351 -17.31 -3.72 -27.02
CA LEU A 351 -18.43 -3.98 -26.12
C LEU A 351 -19.71 -3.29 -26.61
N ARG A 352 -19.58 -2.08 -27.18
CA ARG A 352 -20.69 -1.38 -27.83
C ARG A 352 -21.20 -2.19 -29.02
N ASP A 353 -20.32 -2.61 -29.91
CA ASP A 353 -20.68 -3.45 -31.07
C ASP A 353 -21.35 -4.75 -30.64
N TYR A 354 -20.83 -5.37 -29.59
CA TYR A 354 -21.44 -6.55 -28.99
C TYR A 354 -22.83 -6.24 -28.44
N ASN A 355 -23.09 -5.07 -27.87
CA ASN A 355 -24.41 -4.73 -27.32
C ASN A 355 -25.42 -4.26 -28.36
N ILE A 356 -24.99 -3.76 -29.52
CA ILE A 356 -25.88 -3.31 -30.60
C ILE A 356 -26.79 -4.46 -31.04
N GLY A 357 -28.09 -4.18 -31.16
CA GLY A 357 -29.12 -5.13 -31.57
C GLY A 357 -29.57 -6.13 -30.50
N ARG A 358 -28.98 -6.11 -29.29
CA ARG A 358 -29.45 -6.93 -28.15
C ARG A 358 -30.50 -6.16 -27.35
N SER A 359 -31.42 -6.89 -26.72
CA SER A 359 -32.40 -6.26 -25.81
C SER A 359 -31.70 -5.72 -24.56
N SER A 360 -32.27 -4.68 -23.95
CA SER A 360 -31.69 -3.99 -22.80
C SER A 360 -31.34 -4.91 -21.61
N VAL A 361 -32.04 -6.03 -21.46
CA VAL A 361 -31.84 -7.04 -20.40
C VAL A 361 -30.64 -7.96 -20.69
N HIS A 362 -30.29 -8.14 -21.98
CA HIS A 362 -29.18 -8.97 -22.44
C HIS A 362 -27.91 -8.18 -22.78
N GLN A 363 -27.97 -6.85 -22.73
CA GLN A 363 -26.79 -6.02 -22.87
C GLN A 363 -25.85 -6.20 -21.67
N VAL A 364 -24.55 -6.16 -21.96
CA VAL A 364 -23.47 -6.24 -20.99
C VAL A 364 -23.14 -4.83 -20.52
N GLY A 365 -23.10 -4.61 -19.21
CA GLY A 365 -22.79 -3.29 -18.65
C GLY A 365 -21.33 -3.11 -18.24
N PHE A 366 -20.91 -1.86 -18.12
CA PHE A 366 -19.59 -1.43 -17.65
C PHE A 366 -19.76 -0.56 -16.40
N TYR A 367 -19.13 -0.90 -15.28
CA TYR A 367 -19.40 -0.27 -13.99
C TYR A 367 -18.11 0.04 -13.24
N GLY A 368 -18.07 1.15 -12.53
CA GLY A 368 -17.00 1.47 -11.58
C GLY A 368 -17.28 0.79 -10.24
N ILE A 369 -16.28 0.65 -9.39
CA ILE A 369 -16.47 0.17 -8.02
C ILE A 369 -15.69 1.00 -6.98
N ASP A 370 -14.87 1.95 -7.41
CA ASP A 370 -14.00 2.74 -6.55
C ASP A 370 -14.73 3.96 -5.95
N LEU A 371 -14.11 4.63 -4.97
CA LEU A 371 -14.78 5.59 -4.07
C LEU A 371 -14.27 7.03 -4.13
N TYR A 372 -13.37 7.37 -5.04
CA TYR A 372 -12.66 8.65 -4.97
C TYR A 372 -13.51 9.86 -5.40
N SER A 373 -14.56 9.63 -6.19
CA SER A 373 -15.45 10.61 -6.83
C SER A 373 -16.49 11.27 -5.91
N LEU A 374 -16.13 11.65 -4.68
CA LEU A 374 -17.05 12.25 -3.69
C LEU A 374 -17.90 13.40 -4.27
N PHE A 375 -17.27 14.45 -4.80
CA PHE A 375 -17.98 15.65 -5.28
C PHE A 375 -18.78 15.37 -6.56
N THR A 376 -18.20 14.65 -7.52
CA THR A 376 -18.91 14.24 -8.74
C THR A 376 -20.16 13.43 -8.40
N SER A 377 -20.07 12.47 -7.47
CA SER A 377 -21.21 11.67 -7.04
C SER A 377 -22.29 12.50 -6.34
N MET A 378 -21.94 13.55 -5.58
CA MET A 378 -22.94 14.48 -5.05
C MET A 378 -23.71 15.17 -6.19
N GLN A 379 -22.99 15.67 -7.20
CA GLN A 379 -23.63 16.32 -8.35
C GLN A 379 -24.55 15.38 -9.13
N GLU A 380 -24.17 14.12 -9.29
CA GLU A 380 -25.00 13.12 -9.97
C GLU A 380 -26.29 12.79 -9.20
N VAL A 381 -26.24 12.76 -7.86
CA VAL A 381 -27.45 12.64 -7.02
C VAL A 381 -28.36 13.87 -7.20
N LEU A 382 -27.78 15.08 -7.15
CA LEU A 382 -28.55 16.32 -7.32
C LEU A 382 -29.19 16.40 -8.71
N ALA A 383 -28.45 16.07 -9.76
CA ALA A 383 -28.92 16.10 -11.14
C ALA A 383 -30.06 15.09 -11.38
N TYR A 384 -30.02 13.91 -10.74
CA TYR A 384 -31.12 12.96 -10.78
C TYR A 384 -32.37 13.50 -10.06
N LEU A 385 -32.19 14.06 -8.86
CA LEU A 385 -33.30 14.60 -8.08
C LEU A 385 -33.93 15.83 -8.74
N ASP A 386 -33.15 16.72 -9.36
CA ASP A 386 -33.71 17.89 -10.07
C ASP A 386 -34.69 17.49 -11.19
N ARG A 387 -34.46 16.35 -11.83
CA ARG A 387 -35.35 15.83 -12.89
C ARG A 387 -36.57 15.09 -12.35
N THR A 388 -36.47 14.49 -11.16
CA THR A 388 -37.46 13.52 -10.66
C THR A 388 -38.27 14.03 -9.47
N ASP A 389 -37.70 14.90 -8.62
CA ASP A 389 -38.31 15.49 -7.44
C ASP A 389 -37.51 16.72 -6.96
N SER A 390 -37.99 17.91 -7.32
CA SER A 390 -37.32 19.17 -7.00
C SER A 390 -37.26 19.49 -5.51
N GLU A 391 -38.26 19.08 -4.72
CA GLU A 391 -38.23 19.28 -3.26
C GLU A 391 -37.16 18.42 -2.60
N ALA A 392 -36.99 17.18 -3.07
CA ALA A 392 -35.90 16.31 -2.66
C ALA A 392 -34.54 16.88 -3.04
N ALA A 393 -34.43 17.43 -4.24
CA ALA A 393 -33.21 18.09 -4.68
C ALA A 393 -32.85 19.27 -3.76
N SER A 394 -33.82 20.10 -3.34
CA SER A 394 -33.60 21.16 -2.35
C SER A 394 -33.10 20.64 -1.01
N ARG A 395 -33.68 19.56 -0.48
CA ARG A 395 -33.20 18.93 0.77
C ARG A 395 -31.80 18.35 0.62
N ALA A 396 -31.51 17.71 -0.50
CA ALA A 396 -30.19 17.15 -0.79
C ALA A 396 -29.11 18.24 -0.87
N ARG A 397 -29.40 19.36 -1.54
CA ARG A 397 -28.50 20.54 -1.57
C ARG A 397 -28.23 21.06 -0.16
N TYR A 398 -29.27 21.20 0.66
CA TYR A 398 -29.12 21.64 2.04
C TYR A 398 -28.20 20.71 2.86
N ARG A 399 -28.33 19.39 2.68
CA ARG A 399 -27.45 18.41 3.34
C ARG A 399 -26.01 18.48 2.83
N TYR A 400 -25.81 18.56 1.53
CA TYR A 400 -24.46 18.61 0.94
C TYR A 400 -23.74 19.94 1.12
N ALA A 401 -24.44 21.03 1.47
CA ALA A 401 -23.84 22.33 1.75
C ALA A 401 -22.81 22.31 2.91
N CYS A 402 -22.81 21.27 3.75
CA CYS A 402 -21.77 21.10 4.77
C CYS A 402 -20.36 20.99 4.15
N PHE A 403 -20.23 20.54 2.90
CA PHE A 403 -18.96 20.42 2.19
C PHE A 403 -18.46 21.73 1.56
N ASP A 404 -19.28 22.80 1.51
CA ASP A 404 -19.00 24.04 0.77
C ASP A 404 -17.68 24.72 1.20
N HIS A 405 -17.26 24.51 2.45
CA HIS A 405 -16.03 25.07 3.01
C HIS A 405 -14.75 24.42 2.46
N SER A 406 -14.86 23.29 1.77
CA SER A 406 -13.70 22.49 1.31
C SER A 406 -13.33 22.71 -0.16
N ALA A 407 -13.99 23.65 -0.86
CA ALA A 407 -13.69 24.00 -2.27
C ALA A 407 -13.58 22.79 -3.23
N GLU A 408 -14.41 21.77 -3.03
CA GLU A 408 -14.39 20.51 -3.78
C GLU A 408 -13.09 19.68 -3.64
N ASP A 409 -12.28 19.94 -2.62
CA ASP A 409 -11.11 19.13 -2.26
C ASP A 409 -11.45 18.14 -1.13
N SER A 410 -11.45 16.85 -1.47
CA SER A 410 -11.86 15.79 -0.54
C SER A 410 -10.81 15.55 0.55
N GLN A 411 -9.53 15.78 0.27
CA GLN A 411 -8.46 15.68 1.26
C GLN A 411 -8.50 16.86 2.23
N ALA A 412 -8.82 18.07 1.73
CA ALA A 412 -9.02 19.24 2.57
C ALA A 412 -10.20 19.04 3.55
N TYR A 413 -11.32 18.50 3.07
CA TYR A 413 -12.44 18.09 3.93
C TYR A 413 -11.98 17.11 5.01
N GLY A 414 -11.32 16.02 4.60
CA GLY A 414 -10.87 14.97 5.51
C GLY A 414 -9.95 15.51 6.61
N TYR A 415 -9.03 16.41 6.25
CA TYR A 415 -8.14 17.07 7.19
C TYR A 415 -8.92 17.94 8.18
N ALA A 416 -9.84 18.77 7.69
CA ALA A 416 -10.62 19.67 8.54
C ALA A 416 -11.51 18.91 9.53
N ALA A 417 -12.24 17.90 9.06
CA ALA A 417 -13.13 17.09 9.89
C ALA A 417 -12.36 16.27 10.94
N ASN A 418 -11.23 15.67 10.55
CA ASN A 418 -10.43 14.83 11.43
C ASN A 418 -9.79 15.59 12.59
N PHE A 419 -9.28 16.79 12.32
CA PHE A 419 -8.60 17.61 13.34
C PHE A 419 -9.55 18.54 14.10
N GLY A 420 -10.87 18.38 13.93
CA GLY A 420 -11.89 19.19 14.60
C GLY A 420 -11.90 20.66 14.18
N LEU A 421 -11.34 20.97 12.99
CA LEU A 421 -11.33 22.32 12.41
C LEU A 421 -12.70 22.69 11.82
N ALA A 422 -13.48 21.68 11.41
CA ALA A 422 -14.87 21.79 10.98
C ALA A 422 -15.67 20.56 11.46
N PRO A 423 -17.01 20.68 11.64
CA PRO A 423 -17.86 19.52 11.87
C PRO A 423 -17.78 18.52 10.70
N SER A 424 -17.95 17.22 10.98
CA SER A 424 -18.12 16.23 9.91
C SER A 424 -19.48 16.35 9.24
N CYS A 425 -19.54 15.95 7.98
CA CYS A 425 -20.75 15.82 7.16
C CYS A 425 -21.44 14.45 7.33
N GLU A 426 -21.01 13.64 8.31
CA GLU A 426 -21.42 12.24 8.45
C GLU A 426 -22.96 12.09 8.55
N ASN A 427 -23.59 12.92 9.38
CA ASN A 427 -25.03 12.84 9.60
C ASN A 427 -25.82 13.18 8.33
N GLU A 428 -25.34 14.18 7.59
CA GLU A 428 -25.92 14.72 6.38
C GLU A 428 -25.89 13.68 5.26
N VAL A 429 -24.72 13.06 5.03
CA VAL A 429 -24.56 12.02 4.00
C VAL A 429 -25.33 10.74 4.34
N VAL A 430 -25.39 10.36 5.63
CA VAL A 430 -26.19 9.21 6.09
C VAL A 430 -27.68 9.46 5.89
N GLN A 431 -28.17 10.65 6.23
CA GLN A 431 -29.57 11.02 6.01
C GLN A 431 -29.92 11.04 4.53
N GLN A 432 -29.02 11.56 3.69
CA GLN A 432 -29.23 11.58 2.24
C GLN A 432 -29.31 10.16 1.67
N LEU A 433 -28.39 9.27 2.06
CA LEU A 433 -28.42 7.86 1.64
C LEU A 433 -29.71 7.16 2.09
N ARG A 434 -30.17 7.39 3.32
CA ARG A 434 -31.44 6.82 3.82
C ARG A 434 -32.64 7.26 2.99
N GLU A 435 -32.68 8.52 2.57
CA GLU A 435 -33.74 9.03 1.70
C GLU A 435 -33.68 8.38 0.31
N MET A 436 -32.50 8.27 -0.29
CA MET A 436 -32.34 7.61 -1.59
C MET A 436 -32.70 6.12 -1.56
N ILE A 437 -32.36 5.39 -0.48
CA ILE A 437 -32.75 3.99 -0.30
C ILE A 437 -34.27 3.85 -0.19
N ARG A 438 -34.93 4.74 0.57
CA ARG A 438 -36.40 4.70 0.74
C ARG A 438 -37.10 4.92 -0.61
N ARG A 439 -36.67 5.94 -1.36
CA ARG A 439 -37.21 6.27 -2.68
C ARG A 439 -37.04 5.13 -3.68
N ALA A 440 -35.89 4.47 -3.67
CA ALA A 440 -35.65 3.32 -4.54
C ALA A 440 -36.63 2.17 -4.27
N GLY A 441 -37.10 2.01 -3.02
CA GLY A 441 -38.14 1.04 -2.66
C GLY A 441 -39.57 1.45 -3.05
N GLU A 442 -39.80 2.73 -3.39
CA GLU A 442 -41.11 3.28 -3.75
C GLU A 442 -41.33 3.36 -5.28
N ASN A 443 -40.26 3.22 -6.08
CA ASN A 443 -40.19 3.45 -7.53
C ASN A 443 -39.97 2.13 -8.33
N PRO A 444 -40.14 2.12 -9.68
CA PRO A 444 -40.65 0.95 -10.41
C PRO A 444 -39.81 -0.33 -10.30
N THR A 445 -40.52 -1.45 -10.12
CA THR A 445 -40.01 -2.82 -10.06
C THR A 445 -39.67 -3.42 -11.43
N THR A 446 -39.97 -2.71 -12.52
CA THR A 446 -39.82 -3.23 -13.88
C THR A 446 -38.41 -2.92 -14.42
N PRO A 447 -37.68 -3.91 -14.97
CA PRO A 447 -36.39 -3.68 -15.61
C PRO A 447 -36.46 -2.62 -16.73
N GLY A 448 -35.55 -1.65 -16.72
CA GLY A 448 -35.52 -0.57 -17.71
C GLY A 448 -34.59 0.58 -17.34
N LEU A 449 -34.50 1.57 -18.23
CA LEU A 449 -33.59 2.72 -18.07
C LEU A 449 -33.88 3.53 -16.81
N GLU A 450 -35.15 3.74 -16.45
CA GLU A 450 -35.53 4.49 -15.25
C GLU A 450 -35.03 3.80 -13.97
N ARG A 451 -35.14 2.47 -13.91
CA ARG A 451 -34.62 1.66 -12.80
C ARG A 451 -33.10 1.74 -12.72
N ASP A 452 -32.44 1.69 -13.86
CA ASP A 452 -30.98 1.82 -13.98
C ASP A 452 -30.50 3.22 -13.54
N GLU A 453 -31.21 4.29 -13.90
CA GLU A 453 -30.90 5.66 -13.47
C GLU A 453 -31.16 5.87 -11.97
N ALA A 454 -32.22 5.28 -11.42
CA ALA A 454 -32.49 5.28 -9.98
C ALA A 454 -31.40 4.54 -9.19
N PHE A 455 -30.99 3.36 -9.66
CA PHE A 455 -29.87 2.60 -9.06
C PHE A 455 -28.56 3.39 -9.14
N TYR A 456 -28.27 4.02 -10.28
CA TYR A 456 -27.10 4.87 -10.44
C TYR A 456 -27.07 6.02 -9.42
N ALA A 457 -28.19 6.73 -9.23
CA ALA A 457 -28.28 7.79 -8.22
C ALA A 457 -28.15 7.24 -6.79
N GLN A 458 -28.74 6.08 -6.50
CA GLN A 458 -28.62 5.42 -5.20
C GLN A 458 -27.17 5.02 -4.89
N GLN A 459 -26.45 4.46 -5.87
CA GLN A 459 -25.03 4.09 -5.68
C GLN A 459 -24.15 5.31 -5.50
N ASN A 460 -24.39 6.41 -6.25
CA ASN A 460 -23.68 7.66 -5.99
C ASN A 460 -23.91 8.16 -4.56
N SER A 461 -25.13 8.08 -4.03
CA SER A 461 -25.40 8.47 -2.63
C SER A 461 -24.69 7.55 -1.62
N ARG A 462 -24.52 6.25 -1.93
CA ARG A 462 -23.73 5.32 -1.10
C ARG A 462 -22.24 5.67 -1.15
N LEU A 463 -21.73 5.96 -2.34
CA LEU A 463 -20.36 6.40 -2.55
C LEU A 463 -20.07 7.65 -1.73
N VAL A 464 -20.93 8.68 -1.79
CA VAL A 464 -20.77 9.90 -0.99
C VAL A 464 -20.64 9.60 0.51
N ARG A 465 -21.47 8.69 1.06
CA ARG A 465 -21.36 8.27 2.47
C ARG A 465 -20.02 7.60 2.76
N ASN A 466 -19.64 6.60 1.97
CA ASN A 466 -18.43 5.82 2.23
C ASN A 466 -17.16 6.66 1.97
N ALA A 467 -17.19 7.57 1.00
CA ALA A 467 -16.11 8.50 0.71
C ALA A 467 -15.93 9.54 1.81
N GLU A 468 -17.01 10.06 2.40
CA GLU A 468 -16.94 10.91 3.61
C GLU A 468 -16.15 10.22 4.72
N GLU A 469 -16.53 8.98 5.05
CA GLU A 469 -15.88 8.18 6.10
C GLU A 469 -14.41 7.89 5.76
N TYR A 470 -14.13 7.55 4.49
CA TYR A 470 -12.77 7.33 3.99
C TYR A 470 -11.89 8.57 4.15
N TYR A 471 -12.31 9.74 3.62
CA TYR A 471 -11.49 10.94 3.66
C TYR A 471 -11.31 11.46 5.08
N ARG A 472 -12.34 11.35 5.94
CA ARG A 472 -12.23 11.68 7.36
C ARG A 472 -11.25 10.78 8.11
N THR A 473 -11.17 9.49 7.78
CA THR A 473 -10.27 8.54 8.46
C THR A 473 -8.88 8.44 7.84
N MET A 474 -8.67 9.00 6.64
CA MET A 474 -7.39 8.99 5.90
C MET A 474 -6.20 9.51 6.73
N PHE A 475 -6.45 10.43 7.67
CA PHE A 475 -5.42 11.05 8.51
C PHE A 475 -5.19 10.36 9.87
N HIS A 476 -5.89 9.25 10.17
CA HIS A 476 -5.71 8.48 11.40
C HIS A 476 -4.71 7.31 11.25
N ALA A 477 -5.01 6.33 10.38
CA ALA A 477 -4.20 5.13 10.22
C ALA A 477 -4.39 4.52 8.82
N ARG A 478 -3.27 4.16 8.16
CA ARG A 478 -3.23 3.60 6.80
C ARG A 478 -4.11 2.34 6.62
N VAL A 479 -4.09 1.45 7.62
CA VAL A 479 -4.86 0.19 7.62
C VAL A 479 -6.37 0.45 7.54
N SER A 480 -6.87 1.46 8.28
CA SER A 480 -8.30 1.80 8.29
C SER A 480 -8.77 2.29 6.93
N SER A 481 -8.03 3.19 6.29
CA SER A 481 -8.40 3.72 4.96
C SER A 481 -8.35 2.66 3.87
N TRP A 482 -7.39 1.73 3.92
CA TRP A 482 -7.32 0.62 2.95
C TRP A 482 -8.54 -0.28 3.07
N ASN A 483 -8.85 -0.72 4.28
CA ASN A 483 -9.97 -1.59 4.56
C ASN A 483 -11.32 -0.97 4.20
N LEU A 484 -11.50 0.33 4.44
CA LEU A 484 -12.70 1.07 4.03
C LEU A 484 -12.85 1.09 2.50
N ARG A 485 -11.74 1.29 1.77
CA ARG A 485 -11.73 1.32 0.30
C ARG A 485 -12.19 -0.01 -0.29
N ASP A 486 -11.57 -1.09 0.13
CA ASP A 486 -11.91 -2.42 -0.39
C ASP A 486 -13.28 -2.90 0.09
N SER A 487 -13.71 -2.51 1.30
CA SER A 487 -15.08 -2.79 1.75
C SER A 487 -16.13 -2.06 0.89
N HIS A 488 -15.88 -0.80 0.50
CA HIS A 488 -16.75 -0.08 -0.43
C HIS A 488 -16.84 -0.81 -1.78
N MET A 489 -15.70 -1.19 -2.37
CA MET A 489 -15.67 -1.91 -3.64
C MET A 489 -16.54 -3.19 -3.59
N VAL A 490 -16.46 -3.96 -2.50
CA VAL A 490 -17.28 -5.15 -2.30
C VAL A 490 -18.76 -4.81 -2.09
N GLU A 491 -19.09 -3.77 -1.30
CA GLU A 491 -20.47 -3.30 -1.15
C GLU A 491 -21.09 -2.90 -2.49
N THR A 492 -20.33 -2.22 -3.35
CA THR A 492 -20.75 -1.82 -4.70
C THR A 492 -20.95 -3.04 -5.59
N LEU A 493 -20.07 -4.04 -5.56
CA LEU A 493 -20.26 -5.32 -6.25
C LEU A 493 -21.52 -6.05 -5.78
N GLN A 494 -21.82 -6.07 -4.48
CA GLN A 494 -23.03 -6.70 -3.93
C GLN A 494 -24.30 -5.95 -4.32
N ALA A 495 -24.25 -4.62 -4.39
CA ALA A 495 -25.36 -3.81 -4.86
C ALA A 495 -25.60 -4.04 -6.36
N LEU A 496 -24.53 -4.10 -7.15
CA LEU A 496 -24.58 -4.40 -8.57
C LEU A 496 -25.12 -5.82 -8.83
N ASP A 497 -24.66 -6.83 -8.08
CA ASP A 497 -25.13 -8.21 -8.18
C ASP A 497 -26.64 -8.31 -7.97
N ARG A 498 -27.17 -7.63 -6.94
CA ARG A 498 -28.62 -7.58 -6.67
C ARG A 498 -29.39 -6.85 -7.76
N HIS A 499 -28.92 -5.66 -8.14
CA HIS A 499 -29.56 -4.85 -9.19
C HIS A 499 -29.65 -5.61 -10.51
N LEU A 500 -28.57 -6.28 -10.87
CA LEU A 500 -28.48 -7.07 -12.08
C LEU A 500 -29.20 -8.42 -11.98
N GLY A 501 -29.40 -8.99 -10.79
CA GLY A 501 -30.11 -10.26 -10.61
C GLY A 501 -31.63 -10.14 -10.62
N GLU A 502 -32.17 -8.98 -10.24
CA GLU A 502 -33.60 -8.69 -10.31
C GLU A 502 -34.08 -8.63 -11.78
N GLY A 503 -34.77 -9.69 -12.22
CA GLY A 503 -35.33 -9.82 -13.58
C GLY A 503 -34.58 -10.79 -14.51
N ARG A 504 -33.54 -11.50 -14.03
CA ARG A 504 -32.82 -12.54 -14.79
C ARG A 504 -32.22 -13.63 -13.89
N ALA A 505 -31.62 -14.67 -14.50
CA ALA A 505 -30.75 -15.60 -13.79
C ALA A 505 -29.56 -14.86 -13.15
N SER A 506 -29.00 -15.41 -12.06
CA SER A 506 -27.90 -14.80 -11.30
C SER A 506 -26.81 -14.22 -12.21
N PRO A 507 -26.48 -12.91 -12.09
CA PRO A 507 -25.56 -12.28 -13.00
C PRO A 507 -24.14 -12.82 -12.76
N ARG A 508 -23.33 -12.69 -13.81
CA ARG A 508 -21.92 -13.08 -13.82
C ARG A 508 -21.09 -11.85 -14.15
N ILE A 509 -20.12 -11.54 -13.30
CA ILE A 509 -19.43 -10.25 -13.27
C ILE A 509 -17.92 -10.47 -13.36
N ALA A 510 -17.30 -9.89 -14.38
CA ALA A 510 -15.84 -9.82 -14.49
C ALA A 510 -15.38 -8.58 -13.73
N VAL A 511 -14.38 -8.72 -12.87
CA VAL A 511 -13.85 -7.62 -12.05
C VAL A 511 -12.42 -7.33 -12.47
N TRP A 512 -12.11 -6.10 -12.85
CA TRP A 512 -10.75 -5.67 -13.21
C TRP A 512 -10.24 -4.67 -12.18
N ALA A 513 -9.18 -5.04 -11.48
CA ALA A 513 -8.51 -4.19 -10.51
C ALA A 513 -7.08 -4.70 -10.31
N HIS A 514 -6.28 -3.99 -9.53
CA HIS A 514 -4.91 -4.42 -9.24
C HIS A 514 -4.87 -5.77 -8.47
N ASN A 515 -3.78 -6.54 -8.63
CA ASN A 515 -3.53 -7.77 -7.86
C ASN A 515 -3.64 -7.56 -6.34
N SER A 516 -3.26 -6.38 -5.84
CA SER A 516 -3.37 -6.02 -4.41
C SER A 516 -4.82 -5.93 -3.92
N HIS A 517 -5.76 -5.66 -4.82
CA HIS A 517 -7.19 -5.68 -4.51
C HIS A 517 -7.79 -7.07 -4.74
N LEU A 518 -7.38 -7.77 -5.81
CA LEU A 518 -8.07 -8.98 -6.27
C LEU A 518 -7.44 -10.30 -5.83
N GLY A 519 -6.22 -10.31 -5.30
CA GLY A 519 -5.66 -11.49 -4.63
C GLY A 519 -6.28 -11.70 -3.25
N ASN A 520 -6.03 -12.82 -2.60
CA ASN A 520 -6.43 -13.02 -1.20
C ASN A 520 -5.42 -12.38 -0.24
N ALA A 521 -5.78 -11.26 0.39
CA ALA A 521 -4.89 -10.53 1.32
C ALA A 521 -4.44 -11.37 2.53
N ALA A 522 -5.24 -12.35 2.99
CA ALA A 522 -4.84 -13.23 4.09
C ALA A 522 -3.59 -14.08 3.78
N ALA A 523 -3.26 -14.25 2.49
CA ALA A 523 -2.08 -14.97 2.02
C ALA A 523 -0.86 -14.08 1.76
N THR A 524 -0.90 -12.80 2.17
CA THR A 524 0.15 -11.81 1.91
C THR A 524 0.49 -11.01 3.17
N GLU A 525 1.58 -10.24 3.13
CA GLU A 525 1.93 -9.27 4.20
C GLU A 525 0.80 -8.27 4.53
N MET A 526 -0.19 -8.09 3.65
CA MET A 526 -1.36 -7.24 3.93
C MET A 526 -2.18 -7.82 5.08
N GLY A 527 -2.49 -9.12 5.02
CA GLY A 527 -3.22 -9.82 6.08
C GLY A 527 -2.49 -9.78 7.42
N GLU A 528 -1.16 -9.90 7.42
CA GLU A 528 -0.34 -9.78 8.63
C GLU A 528 -0.43 -8.40 9.30
N ARG A 529 -0.73 -7.35 8.52
CA ARG A 529 -0.92 -5.97 9.00
C ARG A 529 -2.38 -5.67 9.38
N GLY A 530 -3.27 -6.66 9.29
CA GLY A 530 -4.71 -6.48 9.51
C GLY A 530 -5.44 -5.80 8.34
N GLU A 531 -4.82 -5.75 7.16
CA GLU A 531 -5.45 -5.27 5.93
C GLU A 531 -6.18 -6.43 5.24
N TRP A 532 -7.38 -6.16 4.73
CA TRP A 532 -8.12 -7.07 3.84
C TRP A 532 -8.35 -6.41 2.49
N ASN A 533 -8.71 -7.21 1.50
CA ASN A 533 -8.96 -6.72 0.14
C ASN A 533 -10.20 -7.35 -0.50
N VAL A 534 -10.57 -6.85 -1.69
CA VAL A 534 -11.72 -7.34 -2.46
C VAL A 534 -11.64 -8.85 -2.69
N GLY A 535 -10.49 -9.38 -3.07
CA GLY A 535 -10.30 -10.80 -3.36
C GLY A 535 -10.59 -11.70 -2.16
N GLN A 536 -10.04 -11.35 -0.98
CA GLN A 536 -10.34 -12.05 0.26
C GLN A 536 -11.84 -11.96 0.61
N LEU A 537 -12.39 -10.75 0.63
CA LEU A 537 -13.79 -10.53 1.02
C LEU A 537 -14.78 -11.22 0.07
N MET A 538 -14.48 -11.26 -1.23
CA MET A 538 -15.30 -11.98 -2.22
C MET A 538 -15.19 -13.48 -2.02
N ARG A 539 -14.00 -14.01 -1.71
CA ARG A 539 -13.82 -15.43 -1.40
C ARG A 539 -14.57 -15.84 -0.13
N ASP A 540 -14.55 -15.01 0.90
CA ASP A 540 -15.26 -15.27 2.17
C ASP A 540 -16.79 -15.26 2.00
N ARG A 541 -17.32 -14.36 1.16
CA ARG A 541 -18.77 -14.16 0.98
C ARG A 541 -19.38 -15.02 -0.13
N TYR A 542 -18.60 -15.34 -1.16
CA TYR A 542 -19.02 -16.05 -2.37
C TYR A 542 -18.12 -17.27 -2.62
N ALA A 543 -17.81 -18.02 -1.55
CA ALA A 543 -16.93 -19.19 -1.62
C ALA A 543 -17.37 -20.17 -2.73
N GLY A 544 -16.45 -20.52 -3.63
CA GLY A 544 -16.74 -21.36 -4.79
C GLY A 544 -17.25 -20.61 -6.03
N ASP A 545 -17.89 -19.45 -5.83
CA ASP A 545 -18.45 -18.59 -6.87
C ASP A 545 -17.52 -17.45 -7.32
N ALA A 546 -16.36 -17.28 -6.69
CA ALA A 546 -15.32 -16.33 -7.08
C ALA A 546 -14.02 -17.06 -7.46
N VAL A 547 -13.43 -16.68 -8.60
CA VAL A 547 -12.12 -17.16 -9.08
C VAL A 547 -11.18 -15.98 -9.21
N LEU A 548 -10.04 -16.05 -8.50
CA LEU A 548 -9.03 -14.99 -8.43
C LEU A 548 -7.88 -15.30 -9.39
N VAL A 549 -7.68 -14.45 -10.39
CA VAL A 549 -6.65 -14.60 -11.42
C VAL A 549 -5.62 -13.48 -11.27
N GLY A 550 -4.39 -13.83 -10.93
CA GLY A 550 -3.28 -12.88 -10.81
C GLY A 550 -2.47 -12.75 -12.09
N PHE A 551 -1.75 -11.64 -12.23
CA PHE A 551 -0.75 -11.45 -13.29
C PHE A 551 0.64 -11.24 -12.70
N SER A 552 1.69 -11.41 -13.49
CA SER A 552 3.07 -11.11 -13.07
C SER A 552 3.98 -10.82 -14.27
N THR A 553 5.08 -10.10 -14.04
CA THR A 553 6.11 -9.84 -15.06
C THR A 553 7.50 -9.73 -14.45
N HIS A 554 8.50 -10.27 -15.15
CA HIS A 554 9.89 -10.21 -14.71
C HIS A 554 10.53 -8.86 -15.02
N HIS A 555 10.29 -8.33 -16.22
CA HIS A 555 10.90 -7.10 -16.68
C HIS A 555 10.08 -6.51 -17.84
N GLY A 556 10.40 -5.29 -18.24
CA GLY A 556 9.84 -4.69 -19.45
C GLY A 556 9.71 -3.18 -19.32
N TRP A 557 8.60 -2.66 -19.79
CA TRP A 557 8.24 -1.24 -19.68
C TRP A 557 6.85 -1.10 -19.08
N VAL A 558 6.66 -0.04 -18.31
CA VAL A 558 5.39 0.31 -17.67
C VAL A 558 5.12 1.79 -17.87
N THR A 559 3.86 2.16 -18.09
CA THR A 559 3.41 3.55 -17.96
C THR A 559 3.10 3.84 -16.50
N ALA A 560 3.90 4.68 -15.87
CA ALA A 560 3.73 5.05 -14.46
C ALA A 560 4.17 6.49 -14.24
N ALA A 561 3.75 7.08 -13.11
CA ALA A 561 4.23 8.38 -12.68
C ALA A 561 5.43 8.24 -11.72
N ALA A 562 6.28 9.27 -11.67
CA ALA A 562 7.35 9.36 -10.68
C ALA A 562 6.83 9.69 -9.26
N ASP A 563 5.69 10.37 -9.17
CA ASP A 563 5.02 10.72 -7.93
C ASP A 563 3.52 10.98 -8.16
N TRP A 564 2.75 11.14 -7.08
CA TRP A 564 1.34 11.52 -7.14
C TRP A 564 1.15 12.81 -7.94
N ASN A 565 0.11 12.81 -8.78
CA ASN A 565 -0.24 13.93 -9.67
C ASN A 565 0.87 14.35 -10.67
N LYS A 566 1.90 13.51 -10.88
CA LYS A 566 2.90 13.75 -11.94
C LYS A 566 2.43 13.16 -13.28
N PRO A 567 2.92 13.69 -14.41
CA PRO A 567 2.58 13.17 -15.73
C PRO A 567 2.94 11.68 -15.88
N ALA A 568 2.19 10.99 -16.75
CA ALA A 568 2.51 9.63 -17.17
C ALA A 568 3.88 9.58 -17.86
N GLN A 569 4.68 8.57 -17.53
CA GLN A 569 6.00 8.34 -18.12
C GLN A 569 6.13 6.88 -18.53
N ARG A 570 6.84 6.63 -19.63
CA ARG A 570 7.28 5.28 -19.98
C ARG A 570 8.54 4.97 -19.18
N LYS A 571 8.45 4.06 -18.22
CA LYS A 571 9.52 3.67 -17.29
C LYS A 571 9.96 2.24 -17.49
N ARG A 572 11.26 1.96 -17.33
CA ARG A 572 11.83 0.61 -17.42
C ARG A 572 11.55 -0.15 -16.12
N VAL A 573 10.81 -1.25 -16.21
CA VAL A 573 10.67 -2.18 -15.08
C VAL A 573 12.00 -2.91 -14.93
N GLN A 574 12.59 -2.85 -13.73
CA GLN A 574 13.86 -3.52 -13.43
C GLN A 574 13.66 -5.03 -13.49
N ASP A 575 14.74 -5.78 -13.66
CA ASP A 575 14.67 -7.24 -13.56
C ASP A 575 14.17 -7.66 -12.18
N ALA A 576 13.46 -8.78 -12.10
CA ALA A 576 12.88 -9.19 -10.83
C ALA A 576 13.96 -9.52 -9.80
N LEU A 577 13.65 -9.27 -8.52
CA LEU A 577 14.59 -9.57 -7.45
C LEU A 577 14.91 -11.07 -7.38
N PRO A 578 16.19 -11.45 -7.27
CA PRO A 578 16.58 -12.86 -7.16
C PRO A 578 15.80 -13.61 -6.07
N GLY A 579 15.23 -14.75 -6.44
CA GLY A 579 14.41 -15.60 -5.58
C GLY A 579 12.95 -15.16 -5.40
N SER A 580 12.51 -14.05 -6.01
CA SER A 580 11.08 -13.70 -6.10
C SER A 580 10.34 -14.66 -7.01
N TRP A 581 9.01 -14.67 -6.95
CA TRP A 581 8.22 -15.50 -7.86
C TRP A 581 8.49 -15.18 -9.33
N GLU A 582 8.59 -13.90 -9.67
CA GLU A 582 8.88 -13.46 -11.04
C GLU A 582 10.26 -13.90 -11.52
N ASP A 583 11.28 -13.91 -10.66
CA ASP A 583 12.61 -14.44 -10.99
C ASP A 583 12.58 -15.97 -11.22
N ILE A 584 11.86 -16.71 -10.36
CA ILE A 584 11.66 -18.15 -10.56
C ILE A 584 10.93 -18.43 -11.88
N PHE A 585 9.91 -17.64 -12.20
CA PHE A 585 9.16 -17.75 -13.44
C PHE A 585 10.03 -17.49 -14.67
N HIS A 586 10.85 -16.44 -14.64
CA HIS A 586 11.81 -16.13 -15.69
C HIS A 586 12.78 -17.29 -15.95
N GLN A 587 13.32 -17.90 -14.88
CA GLN A 587 14.27 -19.01 -14.97
C GLN A 587 13.69 -20.28 -15.60
N THR A 588 12.35 -20.41 -15.68
CA THR A 588 11.73 -21.53 -16.42
C THR A 588 11.99 -21.48 -17.93
N GLY A 589 12.42 -20.33 -18.46
CA GLY A 589 12.66 -20.11 -19.89
C GLY A 589 11.39 -19.95 -20.73
N SER A 590 10.21 -19.91 -20.10
CA SER A 590 8.93 -19.70 -20.79
C SER A 590 8.54 -18.23 -20.78
N SER A 591 8.42 -17.63 -21.97
CA SER A 591 8.13 -16.20 -22.09
C SER A 591 6.73 -15.79 -21.60
N ARG A 592 5.73 -16.66 -21.77
CA ARG A 592 4.33 -16.41 -21.38
C ARG A 592 3.63 -17.71 -21.04
N PHE A 593 2.96 -17.77 -19.89
CA PHE A 593 2.25 -18.98 -19.47
C PHE A 593 1.13 -18.71 -18.45
N LEU A 594 0.25 -19.71 -18.31
CA LEU A 594 -0.78 -19.82 -17.28
C LEU A 594 -0.40 -20.92 -16.27
N LEU A 595 -0.62 -20.65 -15.00
CA LEU A 595 -0.60 -21.61 -13.90
C LEU A 595 -2.01 -21.83 -13.36
N ASN A 596 -2.45 -23.10 -13.24
CA ASN A 596 -3.65 -23.45 -12.48
C ASN A 596 -3.23 -23.74 -11.02
N LEU A 597 -3.45 -22.78 -10.14
CA LEU A 597 -3.09 -22.87 -8.73
C LEU A 597 -4.19 -23.51 -7.87
N ARG A 598 -5.41 -23.66 -8.39
CA ARG A 598 -6.55 -24.21 -7.66
C ARG A 598 -6.57 -25.74 -7.66
N ASP A 599 -6.49 -26.34 -8.85
CA ASP A 599 -6.76 -27.78 -9.02
C ASP A 599 -5.48 -28.63 -9.03
N ASP A 600 -4.32 -28.02 -9.32
CA ASP A 600 -3.05 -28.73 -9.42
C ASP A 600 -2.36 -28.86 -8.06
N VAL A 601 -2.67 -29.95 -7.35
CA VAL A 601 -2.13 -30.23 -6.00
C VAL A 601 -0.60 -30.33 -5.98
N ALA A 602 0.00 -30.86 -7.05
CA ALA A 602 1.45 -30.99 -7.14
C ALA A 602 2.11 -29.61 -7.29
N LEU A 603 1.57 -28.74 -8.15
CA LEU A 603 2.02 -27.36 -8.27
C LEU A 603 1.83 -26.59 -6.95
N ARG A 604 0.68 -26.74 -6.28
CA ARG A 604 0.40 -26.09 -4.98
C ARG A 604 1.45 -26.45 -3.93
N THR A 605 1.85 -27.72 -3.88
CA THR A 605 2.90 -28.20 -2.97
C THR A 605 4.26 -27.60 -3.33
N LEU A 606 4.56 -27.54 -4.64
CA LEU A 606 5.80 -26.99 -5.16
C LEU A 606 5.96 -25.49 -4.86
N VAL A 607 4.86 -24.73 -4.92
CA VAL A 607 4.84 -23.27 -4.70
C VAL A 607 4.39 -22.85 -3.29
N ALA A 608 4.44 -23.77 -2.32
CA ALA A 608 3.98 -23.52 -0.95
C ALA A 608 4.86 -22.51 -0.18
N ALA A 609 6.12 -22.31 -0.61
CA ALA A 609 7.07 -21.45 0.06
C ALA A 609 6.63 -19.97 0.05
N HIS A 610 6.86 -19.28 1.16
CA HIS A 610 6.66 -17.83 1.26
C HIS A 610 7.77 -17.11 0.49
N ARG A 611 7.42 -16.32 -0.55
CA ARG A 611 8.40 -15.59 -1.39
C ARG A 611 7.91 -14.20 -1.75
N LEU A 612 8.84 -13.36 -2.18
CA LEU A 612 8.54 -12.03 -2.70
C LEU A 612 7.74 -12.11 -4.00
N GLN A 613 6.79 -11.19 -4.14
CA GLN A 613 6.03 -10.91 -5.36
C GLN A 613 6.02 -9.40 -5.61
N ARG A 614 6.09 -9.03 -6.89
CA ARG A 614 6.08 -7.64 -7.34
C ARG A 614 4.66 -7.11 -7.50
N ALA A 615 4.46 -5.85 -7.09
CA ALA A 615 3.26 -5.05 -7.33
C ALA A 615 3.62 -3.59 -7.63
N ILE A 616 3.32 -3.13 -8.83
CA ILE A 616 3.59 -1.76 -9.26
C ILE A 616 2.26 -1.00 -9.37
N GLY A 617 2.02 -0.05 -8.47
CA GLY A 617 0.84 0.81 -8.58
C GLY A 617 0.93 1.84 -9.70
N VAL A 618 0.23 2.95 -9.51
CA VAL A 618 0.24 4.09 -10.45
C VAL A 618 1.54 4.89 -10.41
N ILE A 619 2.34 4.67 -9.35
CA ILE A 619 3.68 5.22 -9.15
C ILE A 619 4.67 4.07 -9.24
N TYR A 620 5.78 4.31 -9.93
CA TYR A 620 6.88 3.35 -10.00
C TYR A 620 8.23 4.04 -9.72
N ARG A 621 8.94 3.56 -8.70
CA ARG A 621 10.22 4.08 -8.21
C ARG A 621 11.29 2.98 -8.23
N PRO A 622 12.03 2.82 -9.35
CA PRO A 622 13.09 1.82 -9.48
C PRO A 622 14.10 1.86 -8.33
N GLU A 623 14.41 3.05 -7.82
CA GLU A 623 15.45 3.29 -6.81
C GLU A 623 15.08 2.72 -5.42
N THR A 624 13.79 2.45 -5.21
CA THR A 624 13.24 1.92 -3.95
C THR A 624 12.36 0.70 -4.17
N GLU A 625 12.59 -0.04 -5.26
CA GLU A 625 11.65 -1.04 -5.75
C GLU A 625 11.37 -2.13 -4.71
N ARG A 626 12.39 -2.65 -4.03
CA ARG A 626 12.22 -3.64 -2.96
C ARG A 626 11.30 -3.15 -1.84
N GLN A 627 11.38 -1.88 -1.46
CA GLN A 627 10.57 -1.33 -0.36
C GLN A 627 9.15 -0.98 -0.80
N SER A 628 9.02 -0.44 -2.01
CA SER A 628 7.78 0.18 -2.49
C SER A 628 6.90 -0.76 -3.32
N HIS A 629 7.50 -1.79 -3.92
CA HIS A 629 6.86 -2.61 -4.97
C HIS A 629 6.98 -4.12 -4.74
N TYR A 630 7.43 -4.55 -3.56
CA TYR A 630 7.53 -5.97 -3.21
C TYR A 630 6.95 -6.27 -1.84
N PHE A 631 6.24 -7.39 -1.75
CA PHE A 631 5.72 -7.96 -0.51
C PHE A 631 5.86 -9.48 -0.57
N HIS A 632 5.90 -10.15 0.59
CA HIS A 632 5.86 -11.61 0.62
C HIS A 632 4.43 -12.15 0.48
N THR A 633 4.31 -13.29 -0.20
CA THR A 633 3.04 -13.96 -0.48
C THR A 633 3.17 -15.49 -0.54
N HIS A 634 2.09 -16.17 -0.19
CA HIS A 634 1.83 -17.56 -0.51
C HIS A 634 1.02 -17.65 -1.82
N LEU A 635 1.72 -17.90 -2.94
CA LEU A 635 1.17 -17.78 -4.30
C LEU A 635 -0.14 -18.55 -4.51
N ALA A 636 -0.17 -19.83 -4.12
CA ALA A 636 -1.32 -20.73 -4.31
C ALA A 636 -2.51 -20.46 -3.36
N GLU A 637 -2.30 -19.64 -2.33
CA GLU A 637 -3.37 -19.18 -1.44
C GLU A 637 -3.87 -17.79 -1.84
N GLN A 638 -3.00 -17.00 -2.48
CA GLN A 638 -3.34 -15.68 -3.01
C GLN A 638 -4.25 -15.77 -4.24
N PHE A 639 -3.98 -16.69 -5.18
CA PHE A 639 -4.70 -16.78 -6.45
C PHE A 639 -5.14 -18.23 -6.78
N ASP A 640 -6.21 -18.36 -7.55
CA ASP A 640 -6.69 -19.62 -8.13
C ASP A 640 -5.99 -19.93 -9.47
N ALA A 641 -5.57 -18.90 -10.19
CA ALA A 641 -4.73 -19.00 -11.37
C ALA A 641 -3.79 -17.80 -11.50
N LEU A 642 -2.67 -17.95 -12.20
CA LEU A 642 -1.73 -16.87 -12.45
C LEU A 642 -1.27 -16.87 -13.91
N ILE A 643 -1.32 -15.71 -14.55
CA ILE A 643 -0.73 -15.48 -15.87
C ILE A 643 0.62 -14.77 -15.69
N HIS A 644 1.67 -15.34 -16.25
CA HIS A 644 2.99 -14.73 -16.29
C HIS A 644 3.34 -14.26 -17.70
N ILE A 645 3.91 -13.07 -17.81
CA ILE A 645 4.40 -12.46 -19.04
C ILE A 645 5.79 -11.91 -18.74
N ASP A 646 6.82 -12.58 -19.23
CA ASP A 646 8.20 -12.38 -18.81
C ASP A 646 8.72 -10.98 -19.16
N GLU A 647 8.53 -10.56 -20.42
CA GLU A 647 8.84 -9.22 -20.92
C GLU A 647 7.55 -8.47 -21.33
N THR A 648 7.40 -7.24 -20.84
CA THR A 648 6.21 -6.41 -21.04
C THR A 648 6.51 -5.06 -21.68
N THR A 649 5.46 -4.43 -22.25
CA THR A 649 5.52 -3.09 -22.85
C THR A 649 4.62 -2.10 -22.12
N ALA A 650 4.95 -0.81 -22.22
CA ALA A 650 4.21 0.24 -21.53
C ALA A 650 2.84 0.48 -22.19
N LEU A 651 1.79 0.53 -21.37
CA LEU A 651 0.43 0.82 -21.79
C LEU A 651 0.34 2.20 -22.43
N GLU A 652 -0.24 2.28 -23.63
CA GLU A 652 -0.31 3.53 -24.39
C GLU A 652 -1.48 4.43 -23.94
N PRO A 653 -1.23 5.60 -23.33
CA PRO A 653 -2.30 6.53 -22.95
C PRO A 653 -2.92 7.18 -24.20
N LEU A 654 -4.21 7.50 -24.12
CA LEU A 654 -4.87 8.32 -25.15
C LEU A 654 -4.34 9.77 -25.16
N ASP A 655 -3.98 10.29 -23.99
CA ASP A 655 -3.45 11.63 -23.81
C ASP A 655 -1.91 11.59 -23.67
N LYS A 656 -1.20 11.45 -24.80
CA LYS A 656 0.28 11.38 -24.80
C LYS A 656 0.90 12.76 -24.50
N GLY A 657 1.56 12.88 -23.35
CA GLY A 657 2.40 14.04 -23.04
C GLY A 657 3.80 13.95 -23.69
N ALA A 658 4.48 15.09 -23.84
CA ALA A 658 5.85 15.15 -24.38
C ALA A 658 6.85 14.26 -23.61
N VAL A 659 6.64 14.11 -22.30
CA VAL A 659 7.46 13.25 -21.41
C VAL A 659 7.27 11.76 -21.71
N TRP A 660 6.06 11.35 -22.11
CA TRP A 660 5.80 9.95 -22.45
C TRP A 660 6.50 9.55 -23.77
N ASN A 661 6.52 10.46 -24.75
CA ASN A 661 7.17 10.25 -26.05
C ASN A 661 8.71 10.19 -25.96
N THR A 662 9.30 10.88 -24.98
CA THR A 662 10.76 10.93 -24.79
C THR A 662 11.28 9.79 -23.90
N GLY A 663 10.40 9.17 -23.11
CA GLY A 663 10.75 8.10 -22.16
C GLY A 663 11.66 8.59 -21.03
N GLU A 664 11.98 7.69 -20.09
CA GLU A 664 13.15 7.87 -19.23
C GLU A 664 14.39 7.65 -20.10
N ALA A 665 15.30 8.64 -20.16
CA ALA A 665 16.55 8.46 -20.89
C ALA A 665 17.27 7.22 -20.32
N PRO A 666 17.76 6.29 -21.16
CA PRO A 666 18.52 5.15 -20.65
C PRO A 666 19.67 5.68 -19.80
N GLU A 667 19.91 5.06 -18.63
CA GLU A 667 21.13 5.32 -17.86
C GLU A 667 22.32 5.16 -18.82
N THR A 668 23.00 6.27 -19.07
CA THR A 668 24.01 6.38 -20.10
C THR A 668 25.12 5.34 -19.91
N PHE A 669 25.49 4.70 -21.03
CA PHE A 669 26.73 3.92 -21.23
C PHE A 669 27.97 4.56 -20.57
N PRO A 670 28.99 3.76 -20.19
CA PRO A 670 30.12 4.20 -19.38
C PRO A 670 30.91 5.31 -20.06
N SER A 671 31.15 6.40 -19.32
CA SER A 671 32.14 7.40 -19.69
C SER A 671 33.55 6.82 -19.59
N GLY A 672 34.24 6.68 -20.73
CA GLY A 672 35.69 6.50 -20.74
C GLY A 672 36.28 5.81 -21.97
N ILE A 673 36.52 6.58 -23.05
CA ILE A 673 37.82 6.59 -23.73
C ILE A 673 38.33 8.03 -23.66
#